data_AF-A0A8X8WPI9-F1
#
_entry.id   AF-A0A8X8WPI9-F1
#
_cell.length_a   1.000
_cell.length_b   1.000
_cell.length_c   1.000
_cell.angle_alpha   90.00
_cell.angle_beta   90.00
_cell.angle_gamma   90.00
#
_symmetry.space_group_name_H-M   'P 1'
#
loop_
_entity.id
_entity.type
_entity.pdbx_description
1 polymer ?
#
loop_
_entity_poly.entity_id
_entity_poly.type
_entity_poly.pdbx_seq_one_letter_code
_entity_poly.pdbx_strand_id
1 'polypeptide(L)'
;MAFLDFIFQKFIHKDIFEAFQRMTLIDKLIFLFVHSVDKSGVAWHRFPVFLGLLYLALRRRLHENYNLFTVGPKRAVGSTFDPAAVHFRTADGEFNDPDDVDAGSSGSFFGRNILPLEQKNKLTRPDPMVVATKLLARKELIDTGKQFNMIAASWIQFMVHDWVDHLENLHHQIELKAPEEVASQCPLKSFKLDGSAIYGSEKETLKKVRTFENGKLKISADGLLPVNSNGTVLSGDVRNVWAGLSALQALFVKEHNSVCDALMVRTKEYPNLGDEKLYRHARLVTSAVIAKVHTIDWTVELLKTDTLRAGMRANWYGLLGKSFKDRFGHVGVAELSGLVGLSNPVDHGVPYSLTEEFVSVYRMHPLLPDKLRLRNIHASPGPNKSPPLDTEIEMVELIGKKGTENLSRIGLRKQIVSMGHQACGALELWNYPIFLRNLVSHNVDGTDRPDPVDLPALEIYRDRERSVARYNNFRRGLLMIPITKWEDLTDDEEAIETLRQVYNDDVEELDLLVGLLAEKKIKGFAISETAFFVFLIMATRRLEADRFFTSDFNEETYTKKGLEWVNATESLKDVLDRHDPEMSTKWINSTSAFTVWDASPEPTNPFREPMSQGYAIELYFDPALENQVLKAWNVLARRQISTQLIEIESRPHITLFTSPFVDIAKLENVLRNFAAKQEPLAVSFSSIGSFPSDNNVLFLAPTPSLSLLQFHSQLCDAMKKEGVEVGDEQRPDTWIPYCSVAEEVPKTRMAEAFTVLRDLKMPVSGYAVEVSLVEYSPVRELFSFTLGFTFTCHRRMALISRTALAAAAVM
;
A
#
# COMPACT_ATOMS: atom_id res chain seq x y z
N MET A 1 37.48 -5.20 25.34
CA MET A 1 36.74 -4.22 24.50
C MET A 1 37.69 -3.36 23.68
N ALA A 2 38.64 -2.61 24.26
CA ALA A 2 39.58 -1.76 23.51
C ALA A 2 40.36 -2.45 22.36
N PHE A 3 40.75 -3.73 22.52
CA PHE A 3 41.41 -4.50 21.45
C PHE A 3 40.48 -4.83 20.27
N LEU A 4 39.20 -5.15 20.53
CA LEU A 4 38.21 -5.37 19.48
C LEU A 4 37.85 -4.05 18.78
N ASP A 5 37.70 -2.96 19.53
CA ASP A 5 37.41 -1.65 18.96
C ASP A 5 38.56 -1.16 18.03
N PHE A 6 39.82 -1.45 18.37
CA PHE A 6 40.98 -1.18 17.51
C PHE A 6 40.97 -1.99 16.20
N ILE A 7 40.54 -3.25 16.24
CA ILE A 7 40.42 -4.09 15.04
C ILE A 7 39.26 -3.58 14.16
N PHE A 8 38.12 -3.24 14.75
CA PHE A 8 36.94 -2.77 14.02
C PHE A 8 37.08 -1.37 13.43
N GLN A 9 37.89 -0.49 14.03
CA GLN A 9 38.14 0.86 13.52
C GLN A 9 38.61 0.87 12.05
N LYS A 10 39.33 -0.17 11.61
CA LYS A 10 39.79 -0.31 10.21
C LYS A 10 38.66 -0.58 9.21
N PHE A 11 37.51 -1.06 9.66
CA PHE A 11 36.38 -1.47 8.83
C PHE A 11 35.19 -0.52 8.93
N ILE A 12 35.23 0.49 9.79
CA ILE A 12 34.14 1.45 10.03
C ILE A 12 34.47 2.79 9.37
N HIS A 13 33.46 3.53 8.90
CA HIS A 13 33.69 4.86 8.35
C HIS A 13 34.01 5.83 9.50
N LYS A 14 35.04 6.65 9.35
CA LYS A 14 35.55 7.53 10.43
C LYS A 14 34.45 8.38 11.08
N ASP A 15 33.53 8.89 10.27
CA ASP A 15 32.46 9.80 10.71
C ASP A 15 31.34 9.11 11.51
N ILE A 16 31.28 7.76 11.50
CA ILE A 16 30.26 6.96 12.19
C ILE A 16 30.86 6.26 13.43
N PHE A 17 32.18 6.33 13.59
CA PHE A 17 32.89 5.59 14.63
C PHE A 17 32.48 6.02 16.04
N GLU A 18 32.18 7.30 16.25
CA GLU A 18 31.69 7.78 17.56
C GLU A 18 30.33 7.16 17.92
N ALA A 19 29.40 7.10 16.96
CA ALA A 19 28.11 6.43 17.16
C ALA A 19 28.31 4.93 17.46
N PHE A 20 29.18 4.26 16.71
CA PHE A 20 29.54 2.86 16.93
C PHE A 20 30.10 2.58 18.33
N GLN A 21 30.91 3.49 18.88
CA GLN A 21 31.48 3.31 20.23
C GLN A 21 30.42 3.30 21.33
N ARG A 22 29.30 4.01 21.12
CA ARG A 22 28.17 4.09 22.06
C ARG A 22 27.24 2.87 21.98
N MET A 23 27.41 2.00 20.97
CA MET A 23 26.56 0.85 20.75
C MET A 23 26.85 -0.30 21.73
N THR A 24 25.80 -1.05 22.05
CA THR A 24 25.92 -2.35 22.75
C THR A 24 26.72 -3.35 21.91
N LEU A 25 27.25 -4.41 22.52
CA LEU A 25 28.03 -5.43 21.78
C LEU A 25 27.19 -6.09 20.65
N ILE A 26 25.91 -6.33 20.90
CA ILE A 26 24.99 -6.89 19.90
C ILE A 26 24.81 -5.90 18.75
N ASP A 27 24.51 -4.63 19.06
CA ASP A 27 24.29 -3.62 18.03
C ASP A 27 25.57 -3.30 17.25
N LYS A 28 26.76 -3.43 17.85
CA LYS A 28 28.03 -3.36 17.13
C LYS A 28 28.14 -4.46 16.07
N LEU A 29 27.77 -5.70 16.37
CA LEU A 29 27.78 -6.80 15.39
C LEU A 29 26.75 -6.57 14.27
N ILE A 30 25.55 -6.12 14.64
CA ILE A 30 24.49 -5.75 13.69
C ILE A 30 24.96 -4.62 12.76
N PHE A 31 25.54 -3.56 13.32
CA PHE A 31 26.08 -2.45 12.56
C PHE A 31 27.21 -2.89 11.63
N LEU A 32 28.13 -3.75 12.09
CA LEU A 32 29.19 -4.28 11.23
C LEU A 32 28.62 -5.04 10.02
N PHE A 33 27.55 -5.82 10.20
CA PHE A 33 26.87 -6.49 9.08
C PHE A 33 26.24 -5.47 8.12
N VAL A 34 25.40 -4.56 8.63
CA VAL A 34 24.71 -3.52 7.82
C VAL A 34 25.73 -2.67 7.06
N HIS A 35 26.75 -2.16 7.76
CA HIS A 35 27.80 -1.33 7.18
C HIS A 35 28.68 -2.06 6.16
N SER A 36 28.90 -3.37 6.36
CA SER A 36 29.63 -4.19 5.38
C SER A 36 28.81 -4.35 4.10
N VAL A 37 27.50 -4.55 4.21
CA VAL A 37 26.59 -4.60 3.04
C VAL A 37 26.62 -3.25 2.31
N ASP A 38 26.50 -2.13 3.03
CA ASP A 38 26.52 -0.78 2.46
C ASP A 38 27.82 -0.48 1.71
N LYS A 39 28.96 -0.98 2.19
CA LYS A 39 30.27 -0.84 1.52
C LYS A 39 30.51 -1.82 0.37
N SER A 40 29.87 -2.99 0.39
CA SER A 40 30.23 -4.13 -0.46
C SER A 40 30.01 -3.91 -1.96
N GLY A 41 29.38 -2.80 -2.37
CA GLY A 41 29.00 -2.53 -3.75
C GLY A 41 27.85 -3.41 -4.28
N VAL A 42 27.48 -4.48 -3.55
CA VAL A 42 26.38 -5.37 -3.90
C VAL A 42 25.02 -4.75 -3.56
N ALA A 43 24.97 -3.82 -2.61
CA ALA A 43 23.80 -3.05 -2.15
C ALA A 43 22.60 -3.91 -1.70
N TRP A 44 22.02 -3.61 -0.53
CA TRP A 44 20.97 -4.44 0.09
C TRP A 44 19.74 -4.65 -0.81
N HIS A 45 19.40 -3.64 -1.62
CA HIS A 45 18.25 -3.66 -2.52
C HIS A 45 18.44 -4.57 -3.76
N ARG A 46 19.61 -5.18 -3.93
CA ARG A 46 19.86 -6.20 -4.98
C ARG A 46 19.87 -7.62 -4.42
N PHE A 47 19.75 -7.80 -3.10
CA PHE A 47 19.64 -9.12 -2.52
C PHE A 47 18.29 -9.78 -2.84
N PRO A 48 18.23 -11.13 -2.82
CA PRO A 48 16.97 -11.84 -2.70
C PRO A 48 16.12 -11.30 -1.54
N VAL A 49 14.80 -11.29 -1.71
CA VAL A 49 13.84 -10.64 -0.80
C VAL A 49 14.12 -10.94 0.67
N PHE A 50 14.30 -12.20 1.06
CA PHE A 50 14.51 -12.58 2.47
C PHE A 50 15.78 -11.96 3.09
N LEU A 51 16.88 -11.84 2.32
CA LEU A 51 18.10 -11.18 2.79
C LEU A 51 17.93 -9.66 2.83
N GLY A 52 17.19 -9.08 1.89
CA GLY A 52 16.81 -7.67 1.92
C GLY A 52 15.97 -7.35 3.16
N LEU A 53 14.99 -8.18 3.50
CA LEU A 53 14.16 -8.04 4.70
C LEU A 53 14.97 -8.17 5.98
N LEU A 54 15.91 -9.12 6.04
CA LEU A 54 16.83 -9.24 7.18
C LEU A 54 17.67 -7.97 7.35
N TYR A 55 18.24 -7.44 6.28
CA TYR A 55 18.97 -6.17 6.31
C TYR A 55 18.09 -5.03 6.84
N LEU A 56 16.86 -4.89 6.33
CA LEU A 56 15.94 -3.84 6.76
C LEU A 56 15.52 -3.97 8.22
N ALA A 57 15.25 -5.18 8.71
CA ALA A 57 14.93 -5.42 10.12
C ALA A 57 16.10 -5.05 11.03
N LEU A 58 17.32 -5.44 10.67
CA LEU A 58 18.54 -5.10 11.40
C LEU A 58 18.82 -3.60 11.41
N ARG A 59 18.64 -2.93 10.26
CA ARG A 59 18.81 -1.49 10.13
C ARG A 59 17.75 -0.71 10.90
N ARG A 60 16.49 -1.16 10.86
CA ARG A 60 15.39 -0.58 11.64
C ARG A 60 15.67 -0.65 13.14
N ARG A 61 16.14 -1.79 13.65
CA ARG A 61 16.53 -1.95 15.05
C ARG A 61 17.62 -0.95 15.48
N LEU A 62 18.61 -0.71 14.63
CA LEU A 62 19.63 0.31 14.92
C LEU A 62 18.98 1.70 15.01
N HIS A 63 18.04 2.04 14.14
CA HIS A 63 17.35 3.32 14.22
C HIS A 63 16.45 3.44 15.44
N GLU A 64 15.72 2.39 15.81
CA GLU A 64 14.88 2.39 17.02
C GLU A 64 15.73 2.69 18.27
N ASN A 65 16.94 2.14 18.34
CA ASN A 65 17.83 2.31 19.49
C ASN A 65 18.61 3.64 19.49
N TYR A 66 18.96 4.19 18.31
CA TYR A 66 19.92 5.29 18.20
C TYR A 66 19.40 6.54 17.47
N ASN A 67 18.16 6.52 16.96
CA ASN A 67 17.56 7.59 16.16
C ASN A 67 16.14 7.95 16.62
N LEU A 68 15.83 7.81 17.91
CA LEU A 68 14.61 8.34 18.52
C LEU A 68 15.01 9.23 19.70
N PHE A 69 14.76 10.53 19.57
CA PHE A 69 15.10 11.53 20.59
C PHE A 69 13.85 12.28 21.04
N THR A 70 13.60 12.27 22.35
CA THR A 70 12.54 13.06 22.99
C THR A 70 12.86 14.54 22.94
N VAL A 71 11.84 15.37 22.69
CA VAL A 71 11.89 16.83 22.77
C VAL A 71 10.80 17.32 23.71
N GLY A 72 11.13 18.26 24.59
CA GLY A 72 10.22 18.74 25.64
C GLY A 72 10.50 18.12 27.01
N PRO A 73 9.64 18.39 28.02
CA PRO A 73 9.79 17.80 29.34
C PRO A 73 9.69 16.27 29.26
N LYS A 74 10.44 15.56 30.11
CA LYS A 74 10.29 14.11 30.28
C LYS A 74 8.86 13.80 30.75
N ARG A 75 8.34 12.60 30.41
CA ARG A 75 6.99 12.11 30.77
C ARG A 75 6.52 12.69 32.10
N ALA A 76 5.38 13.37 32.09
CA ALA A 76 4.84 13.97 33.31
C ALA A 76 4.52 12.86 34.31
N VAL A 77 5.26 12.83 35.43
CA VAL A 77 5.03 11.83 36.48
C VAL A 77 3.64 12.06 37.07
N GLY A 78 2.69 11.17 36.76
CA GLY A 78 1.32 11.19 37.30
C GLY A 78 0.19 11.43 36.30
N SER A 79 0.46 11.58 35.00
CA SER A 79 -0.56 11.64 33.93
C SER A 79 -0.87 10.24 33.38
N THR A 80 -1.10 9.25 34.23
CA THR A 80 -1.58 7.95 33.79
C THR A 80 -3.11 7.95 33.76
N PHE A 81 -3.70 7.26 32.80
CA PHE A 81 -5.14 7.07 32.71
C PHE A 81 -5.46 5.57 32.60
N ASP A 82 -6.69 5.18 32.92
CA ASP A 82 -7.15 3.81 32.67
C ASP A 82 -7.49 3.66 31.17
N PRO A 83 -6.73 2.86 30.39
CA PRO A 83 -7.00 2.69 28.96
C PRO A 83 -8.38 2.13 28.67
N ALA A 84 -8.97 1.36 29.60
CA ALA A 84 -10.32 0.82 29.45
C ALA A 84 -11.40 1.91 29.48
N ALA A 85 -11.13 3.05 30.12
CA ALA A 85 -12.08 4.16 30.23
C ALA A 85 -12.25 4.93 28.90
N VAL A 86 -11.26 4.88 28.02
CA VAL A 86 -11.26 5.57 26.72
C VAL A 86 -10.97 4.53 25.65
N HIS A 87 -11.96 3.97 24.96
CA HIS A 87 -11.77 2.96 23.89
C HIS A 87 -12.09 3.54 22.49
N PHE A 88 -11.74 4.80 22.27
CA PHE A 88 -11.98 5.52 21.02
C PHE A 88 -10.93 6.61 20.80
N ARG A 89 -10.69 7.01 19.55
CA ARG A 89 -9.81 8.13 19.22
C ARG A 89 -10.46 9.45 19.63
N THR A 90 -9.82 10.18 20.55
CA THR A 90 -10.25 11.49 21.05
C THR A 90 -10.09 12.56 19.95
N ALA A 91 -10.70 13.73 20.12
CA ALA A 91 -10.71 14.77 19.09
C ALA A 91 -9.34 15.48 18.92
N ASP A 92 -8.54 15.48 19.98
CA ASP A 92 -7.26 16.14 20.16
C ASP A 92 -6.08 15.15 20.19
N GLY A 93 -6.35 13.84 20.11
CA GLY A 93 -5.33 12.79 20.12
C GLY A 93 -4.81 12.40 21.50
N GLU A 94 -5.32 13.02 22.58
CA GLU A 94 -4.98 12.65 23.97
C GLU A 94 -5.47 11.24 24.32
N PHE A 95 -4.92 10.66 25.39
CA PHE A 95 -5.32 9.36 25.94
C PHE A 95 -5.07 8.21 24.95
N ASN A 96 -3.96 8.25 24.19
CA ASN A 96 -3.49 7.10 23.42
C ASN A 96 -2.45 6.30 24.22
N ASP A 97 -1.30 6.89 24.52
CA ASP A 97 -0.25 6.22 25.30
C ASP A 97 -0.65 6.11 26.78
N PRO A 98 -0.82 4.89 27.35
CA PRO A 98 -1.20 4.69 28.75
C PRO A 98 -0.27 5.36 29.77
N ASP A 99 1.00 5.56 29.39
CA ASP A 99 2.04 6.14 30.23
C ASP A 99 2.23 7.65 29.98
N ASP A 100 1.60 8.23 28.95
CA ASP A 100 1.73 9.63 28.56
C ASP A 100 0.47 10.13 27.83
N VAL A 101 -0.47 10.71 28.59
CA VAL A 101 -1.77 11.22 28.07
C VAL A 101 -1.60 12.18 26.89
N ASP A 102 -0.50 12.95 26.85
CA ASP A 102 -0.26 13.98 25.84
C ASP A 102 0.51 13.46 24.62
N ALA A 103 1.06 12.23 24.68
CA ALA A 103 1.85 11.68 23.58
C ALA A 103 1.00 11.51 22.32
N GLY A 104 1.43 12.16 21.24
CA GLY A 104 0.70 12.16 19.99
C GLY A 104 -0.51 13.11 19.93
N SER A 105 -0.73 13.95 20.95
CA SER A 105 -1.83 14.93 20.95
C SER A 105 -1.50 16.20 20.15
N SER A 106 -2.55 16.93 19.78
CA SER A 106 -2.45 18.26 19.17
C SER A 106 -1.75 19.24 20.12
N GLY A 107 -0.76 19.97 19.62
CA GLY A 107 0.05 20.90 20.44
C GLY A 107 1.24 20.25 21.18
N SER A 108 1.46 18.94 21.02
CA SER A 108 2.67 18.25 21.49
C SER A 108 3.93 18.64 20.69
N PHE A 109 5.11 18.31 21.22
CA PHE A 109 6.39 18.59 20.56
C PHE A 109 6.70 17.59 19.45
N PHE A 110 7.32 18.07 18.36
CA PHE A 110 7.99 17.19 17.41
C PHE A 110 9.23 16.57 18.05
N GLY A 111 9.35 15.25 17.96
CA GLY A 111 10.58 14.55 18.32
C GLY A 111 11.70 14.80 17.30
N ARG A 112 12.83 14.09 17.48
CA ARG A 112 13.90 14.09 16.47
C ARG A 112 14.42 12.70 16.19
N ASN A 113 14.84 12.46 14.95
CA ASN A 113 15.62 11.28 14.58
C ASN A 113 17.13 11.55 14.55
N ILE A 114 17.52 12.82 14.42
CA ILE A 114 18.90 13.26 14.31
C ILE A 114 19.10 14.43 15.26
N LEU A 115 20.25 14.49 15.93
CA LEU A 115 20.55 15.59 16.83
C LEU A 115 20.56 16.92 16.05
N PRO A 116 19.97 17.99 16.63
CA PRO A 116 19.84 19.26 15.92
C PRO A 116 21.21 19.87 15.63
N LEU A 117 21.37 20.40 14.42
CA LEU A 117 22.56 21.15 14.02
C LEU A 117 22.23 22.63 13.97
N GLU A 118 22.89 23.43 14.82
CA GLU A 118 22.62 24.87 14.89
C GLU A 118 23.04 25.57 13.59
N GLN A 119 22.07 26.21 12.93
CA GLN A 119 22.23 26.83 11.62
C GLN A 119 21.77 28.30 11.58
N LYS A 120 21.56 28.93 12.74
CA LYS A 120 21.06 30.33 12.82
C LYS A 120 21.90 31.34 12.03
N ASN A 121 23.22 31.12 11.97
CA ASN A 121 24.14 31.98 11.22
C ASN A 121 24.25 31.64 9.73
N LYS A 122 23.55 30.59 9.27
CA LYS A 122 23.57 30.06 7.89
C LYS A 122 22.18 29.89 7.29
N LEU A 123 21.13 30.50 7.87
CA LEU A 123 19.75 30.39 7.38
C LEU A 123 19.60 30.82 5.92
N THR A 124 20.40 31.79 5.47
CA THR A 124 20.41 32.32 4.10
C THR A 124 21.67 31.97 3.32
N ARG A 125 22.45 30.96 3.73
CA ARG A 125 23.71 30.58 3.06
C ARG A 125 23.68 29.10 2.63
N PRO A 126 23.75 28.81 1.31
CA PRO A 126 23.53 29.75 0.20
C PRO A 126 22.11 30.31 0.21
N ASP A 127 21.87 31.38 -0.54
CA ASP A 127 20.56 32.06 -0.55
C ASP A 127 19.43 31.09 -0.98
N PRO A 128 18.34 30.96 -0.20
CA PRO A 128 17.26 30.01 -0.51
C PRO A 128 16.59 30.26 -1.86
N MET A 129 16.49 31.52 -2.34
CA MET A 129 15.95 31.83 -3.65
C MET A 129 16.92 31.47 -4.78
N VAL A 130 18.23 31.57 -4.53
CA VAL A 130 19.25 31.06 -5.48
C VAL A 130 19.14 29.55 -5.60
N VAL A 131 19.01 28.82 -4.48
CA VAL A 131 18.78 27.37 -4.47
C VAL A 131 17.49 27.04 -5.23
N ALA A 132 16.37 27.69 -4.88
CA ALA A 132 15.09 27.48 -5.51
C ALA A 132 15.14 27.72 -7.03
N THR A 133 15.81 28.78 -7.48
CA THR A 133 15.88 29.15 -8.89
C THR A 133 16.81 28.25 -9.68
N LYS A 134 18.00 27.94 -9.15
CA LYS A 134 19.03 27.21 -9.89
C LYS A 134 18.86 25.70 -9.84
N LEU A 135 18.31 25.13 -8.77
CA LEU A 135 18.30 23.69 -8.53
C LEU A 135 16.89 23.08 -8.45
N LEU A 136 15.88 23.86 -8.05
CA LEU A 136 14.54 23.31 -7.79
C LEU A 136 13.54 23.63 -8.90
N ALA A 137 13.49 24.88 -9.37
CA ALA A 137 12.46 25.36 -10.30
C ALA A 137 12.37 24.48 -11.56
N ARG A 138 11.14 24.09 -11.90
CA ARG A 138 10.86 23.17 -13.00
C ARG A 138 11.36 23.74 -14.33
N LYS A 139 12.20 22.96 -15.02
CA LYS A 139 12.60 23.22 -16.42
C LYS A 139 11.64 22.51 -17.37
N GLU A 140 11.57 21.19 -17.24
CA GLU A 140 10.67 20.30 -17.96
C GLU A 140 10.06 19.32 -16.95
N LEU A 141 8.80 18.96 -17.13
CA LEU A 141 8.14 18.00 -16.25
C LEU A 141 8.79 16.62 -16.44
N ILE A 142 9.47 16.14 -15.40
CA ILE A 142 9.88 14.75 -15.28
C ILE A 142 8.75 14.02 -14.55
N ASP A 143 8.14 13.00 -15.17
CA ASP A 143 7.06 12.21 -14.56
C ASP A 143 7.54 10.82 -14.10
N THR A 144 6.68 10.12 -13.35
CA THR A 144 6.97 8.76 -12.85
C THR A 144 6.55 7.64 -13.83
N GLY A 145 6.29 7.98 -15.09
CA GLY A 145 5.80 7.06 -16.10
C GLY A 145 4.45 6.45 -15.73
N LYS A 146 4.41 5.13 -15.50
CA LYS A 146 3.19 4.43 -15.08
C LYS A 146 3.15 4.10 -13.60
N GLN A 147 4.24 4.34 -12.86
CA GLN A 147 4.38 3.87 -11.49
C GLN A 147 3.43 4.58 -10.52
N PHE A 148 3.28 5.92 -10.64
CA PHE A 148 2.61 6.72 -9.62
C PHE A 148 1.76 7.83 -10.24
N ASN A 149 0.47 7.85 -9.91
CA ASN A 149 -0.49 8.76 -10.51
C ASN A 149 -0.80 9.98 -9.63
N MET A 150 -1.66 10.88 -10.11
CA MET A 150 -2.08 12.07 -9.36
C MET A 150 -2.98 11.77 -8.16
N ILE A 151 -3.63 10.61 -8.10
CA ILE A 151 -4.31 10.15 -6.89
C ILE A 151 -3.27 9.87 -5.79
N ALA A 152 -2.13 9.29 -6.15
CA ALA A 152 -1.05 9.00 -5.22
C ALA A 152 -0.33 10.26 -4.71
N ALA A 153 -0.16 11.27 -5.56
CA ALA A 153 0.31 12.60 -5.15
C ALA A 153 -0.71 13.32 -4.25
N SER A 154 -2.02 13.19 -4.54
CA SER A 154 -3.08 13.72 -3.66
C SER A 154 -3.10 13.00 -2.31
N TRP A 155 -2.88 11.68 -2.31
CA TRP A 155 -2.91 10.84 -1.13
C TRP A 155 -1.85 11.24 -0.12
N ILE A 156 -0.62 11.51 -0.57
CA ILE A 156 0.44 11.86 0.37
C ILE A 156 0.21 13.22 1.03
N GLN A 157 -0.36 14.19 0.31
CA GLN A 157 -0.80 15.43 0.93
C GLN A 157 -1.98 15.19 1.89
N PHE A 158 -2.93 14.31 1.53
CA PHE A 158 -4.01 13.90 2.43
C PHE A 158 -3.48 13.28 3.73
N MET A 159 -2.40 12.49 3.66
CA MET A 159 -1.73 11.98 4.85
C MET A 159 -1.02 13.08 5.63
N VAL A 160 -0.33 14.03 4.98
CA VAL A 160 0.31 15.16 5.67
C VAL A 160 -0.71 15.99 6.46
N HIS A 161 -1.90 16.21 5.91
CA HIS A 161 -3.02 16.87 6.60
C HIS A 161 -3.56 16.05 7.79
N ASP A 162 -3.36 14.73 7.79
CA ASP A 162 -3.63 13.91 8.96
C ASP A 162 -2.48 13.91 9.96
N TRP A 163 -1.26 14.30 9.56
CA TRP A 163 -0.04 14.06 10.34
C TRP A 163 0.55 15.29 11.01
N VAL A 164 0.81 16.35 10.25
CA VAL A 164 1.72 17.42 10.67
C VAL A 164 1.29 18.78 10.15
N ASP A 165 1.34 19.76 11.05
CA ASP A 165 1.45 21.18 10.69
C ASP A 165 2.28 21.88 11.77
N HIS A 166 3.02 22.91 11.38
CA HIS A 166 3.83 23.67 12.31
C HIS A 166 3.08 24.96 12.71
N LEU A 167 2.76 25.11 14.00
CA LEU A 167 2.20 26.35 14.55
C LEU A 167 3.14 27.54 14.32
N GLU A 168 2.70 28.57 13.61
CA GLU A 168 3.52 29.75 13.33
C GLU A 168 3.49 30.80 14.46
N ASN A 169 4.57 31.58 14.58
CA ASN A 169 4.64 32.72 15.49
C ASN A 169 3.87 33.93 14.92
N LEU A 170 2.80 34.35 15.61
CA LEU A 170 1.96 35.49 15.22
C LEU A 170 2.65 36.86 15.35
N HIS A 171 3.82 36.93 16.00
CA HIS A 171 4.51 38.19 16.30
C HIS A 171 5.80 38.43 15.49
N HIS A 172 6.22 37.48 14.63
CA HIS A 172 7.41 37.62 13.78
C HIS A 172 7.12 37.10 12.36
N GLN A 173 6.63 37.99 11.49
CA GLN A 173 6.65 37.74 10.05
C GLN A 173 8.08 37.93 9.52
N ILE A 174 8.69 36.87 9.01
CA ILE A 174 10.02 36.91 8.40
C ILE A 174 9.81 37.10 6.89
N GLU A 175 10.19 38.26 6.37
CA GLU A 175 10.17 38.54 4.93
C GLU A 175 11.51 38.06 4.33
N LEU A 176 11.48 37.05 3.46
CA LEU A 176 12.65 36.64 2.67
C LEU A 176 12.86 37.67 1.55
N LYS A 177 13.61 38.75 1.84
CA LYS A 177 14.14 39.66 0.80
C LYS A 177 15.47 39.11 0.27
N ALA A 178 15.67 39.13 -1.05
CA ALA A 178 17.02 39.13 -1.60
C ALA A 178 17.84 40.27 -0.91
N PRO A 179 19.11 40.02 -0.54
CA PRO A 179 19.75 40.47 0.73
C PRO A 179 19.79 42.00 0.93
N GLU A 180 19.80 42.59 2.15
CA GLU A 180 20.68 42.40 3.32
C GLU A 180 19.96 42.38 4.71
N GLU A 181 20.41 41.45 5.57
CA GLU A 181 20.63 41.59 7.04
C GLU A 181 19.50 41.37 8.11
N VAL A 182 19.36 40.09 8.49
CA VAL A 182 19.14 39.42 9.82
C VAL A 182 17.79 39.44 10.58
N ALA A 183 17.20 38.24 10.56
CA ALA A 183 16.45 37.43 11.54
C ALA A 183 16.31 37.83 13.03
N SER A 184 15.14 37.51 13.63
CA SER A 184 15.09 36.82 14.94
C SER A 184 13.74 36.11 15.25
N GLN A 185 13.81 34.84 15.65
CA GLN A 185 12.87 34.03 16.48
C GLN A 185 11.60 33.36 15.90
N CYS A 186 11.53 32.02 16.06
CA CYS A 186 10.31 31.21 15.94
C CYS A 186 10.39 29.95 16.84
N PRO A 187 9.33 29.57 17.57
CA PRO A 187 9.09 28.18 17.99
C PRO A 187 7.87 27.61 17.24
N LEU A 188 7.84 26.29 16.98
CA LEU A 188 6.73 25.62 16.27
C LEU A 188 6.32 24.31 16.98
N LYS A 189 5.01 23.98 16.96
CA LYS A 189 4.36 22.75 17.50
C LYS A 189 3.13 22.34 16.66
N SER A 190 2.89 21.05 16.40
CA SER A 190 1.58 20.32 16.41
C SER A 190 1.64 19.01 15.61
N PHE A 191 1.07 17.93 16.15
CA PHE A 191 1.01 16.59 15.54
C PHE A 191 -0.42 16.04 15.59
N LYS A 192 -0.79 15.19 14.62
CA LYS A 192 -2.12 14.61 14.45
C LYS A 192 -1.95 13.17 13.88
N LEU A 193 -2.73 12.17 14.26
CA LEU A 193 -2.80 10.86 13.56
C LEU A 193 -4.04 10.08 14.00
N ASP A 194 -5.18 10.35 13.37
CA ASP A 194 -6.47 9.73 13.72
C ASP A 194 -7.56 9.91 12.65
N GLY A 195 -7.16 10.17 11.39
CA GLY A 195 -8.04 10.62 10.32
C GLY A 195 -8.44 12.11 10.45
N SER A 196 -7.67 12.89 11.21
CA SER A 196 -7.87 14.31 11.46
C SER A 196 -8.02 15.15 10.19
N ALA A 197 -7.50 14.70 9.05
CA ALA A 197 -7.75 15.32 7.74
C ALA A 197 -9.25 15.46 7.41
N ILE A 198 -10.11 14.56 7.92
CA ILE A 198 -11.58 14.62 7.78
C ILE A 198 -12.32 14.86 9.10
N TYR A 199 -11.72 14.56 10.27
CA TYR A 199 -12.37 14.74 11.59
C TYR A 199 -11.99 16.05 12.30
N GLY A 200 -10.88 16.66 11.94
CA GLY A 200 -10.27 17.78 12.66
C GLY A 200 -9.42 17.33 13.85
N SER A 201 -8.67 18.26 14.42
CA SER A 201 -7.71 18.03 15.52
C SER A 201 -8.09 18.73 16.82
N GLU A 202 -9.30 19.28 16.84
CA GLU A 202 -9.88 19.99 17.97
C GLU A 202 -11.37 19.67 18.07
N LYS A 203 -11.90 19.67 19.29
CA LYS A 203 -13.33 19.41 19.55
C LYS A 203 -14.25 20.37 18.77
N GLU A 204 -13.85 21.62 18.58
CA GLU A 204 -14.63 22.61 17.83
C GLU A 204 -14.67 22.34 16.33
N THR A 205 -13.54 21.94 15.72
CA THR A 205 -13.50 21.54 14.31
C THR A 205 -14.31 20.26 14.09
N LEU A 206 -14.20 19.28 14.99
CA LEU A 206 -14.97 18.05 14.94
C LEU A 206 -16.48 18.33 14.98
N LYS A 207 -16.96 19.23 15.84
CA LYS A 207 -18.37 19.62 15.88
C LYS A 207 -18.86 20.21 14.56
N LYS A 208 -18.01 20.97 13.86
CA LYS A 208 -18.38 21.61 12.58
C LYS A 208 -18.59 20.60 11.47
N VAL A 209 -17.82 19.51 11.42
CA VAL A 209 -17.91 18.49 10.35
C VAL A 209 -19.01 17.44 10.59
N ARG A 210 -19.45 17.26 11.84
CA ARG A 210 -20.49 16.26 12.18
C ARG A 210 -21.90 16.73 11.85
N THR A 211 -22.74 15.78 11.46
CA THR A 211 -24.20 15.97 11.31
C THR A 211 -24.94 15.84 12.64
N PHE A 212 -24.36 15.11 13.60
CA PHE A 212 -25.01 14.64 14.83
C PHE A 212 -26.22 13.72 14.59
N GLU A 213 -26.28 13.12 13.40
CA GLU A 213 -27.27 12.14 13.02
C GLU A 213 -26.59 10.85 12.56
N ASN A 214 -26.92 9.72 13.21
CA ASN A 214 -26.41 8.39 12.88
C ASN A 214 -24.87 8.30 12.81
N GLY A 215 -24.15 9.14 13.55
CA GLY A 215 -22.69 9.18 13.57
C GLY A 215 -22.04 9.85 12.36
N LYS A 216 -22.82 10.36 11.40
CA LYS A 216 -22.31 10.76 10.07
C LYS A 216 -21.62 12.12 10.02
N LEU A 217 -20.75 12.27 9.03
CA LEU A 217 -20.11 13.52 8.63
C LEU A 217 -20.87 14.21 7.49
N LYS A 218 -20.76 15.55 7.43
CA LYS A 218 -21.43 16.37 6.42
C LYS A 218 -20.80 16.15 5.04
N ILE A 219 -21.65 15.88 4.05
CA ILE A 219 -21.30 15.77 2.63
C ILE A 219 -22.41 16.41 1.81
N SER A 220 -22.06 17.06 0.70
CA SER A 220 -23.04 17.64 -0.23
C SER A 220 -23.73 16.57 -1.07
N ALA A 221 -24.90 16.88 -1.63
CA ALA A 221 -25.70 15.94 -2.43
C ALA A 221 -25.01 15.49 -3.72
N ASP A 222 -24.08 16.29 -4.25
CA ASP A 222 -23.22 15.98 -5.40
C ASP A 222 -22.03 15.07 -5.04
N GLY A 223 -21.90 14.70 -3.76
CA GLY A 223 -20.81 13.87 -3.25
C GLY A 223 -19.50 14.63 -3.00
N LEU A 224 -19.50 15.96 -3.05
CA LEU A 224 -18.36 16.81 -2.71
C LEU A 224 -18.45 17.33 -1.27
N LEU A 225 -17.36 17.93 -0.78
CA LEU A 225 -17.34 18.59 0.52
C LEU A 225 -18.30 19.80 0.53
N PRO A 226 -18.99 20.08 1.65
CA PRO A 226 -19.73 21.32 1.81
C PRO A 226 -18.80 22.54 1.76
N VAL A 227 -19.29 23.68 1.28
CA VAL A 227 -18.51 24.93 1.16
C VAL A 227 -19.13 25.99 2.06
N ASN A 228 -18.30 26.67 2.84
CA ASN A 228 -18.69 27.78 3.71
C ASN A 228 -18.99 29.04 2.90
N SER A 229 -19.65 30.02 3.51
CA SER A 229 -19.98 31.30 2.85
C SER A 229 -18.75 32.11 2.41
N ASN A 230 -17.58 31.86 2.99
CA ASN A 230 -16.30 32.49 2.63
C ASN A 230 -15.53 31.72 1.53
N GLY A 231 -16.11 30.66 0.96
CA GLY A 231 -15.53 29.86 -0.11
C GLY A 231 -14.57 28.75 0.34
N THR A 232 -14.33 28.59 1.65
CA THR A 232 -13.51 27.47 2.16
C THR A 232 -14.33 26.19 2.23
N VAL A 233 -13.71 25.05 1.95
CA VAL A 233 -14.35 23.74 2.14
C VAL A 233 -14.54 23.45 3.62
N LEU A 234 -15.52 22.62 3.95
CA LEU A 234 -15.78 22.10 5.29
C LEU A 234 -15.25 20.67 5.39
N SER A 235 -14.11 20.50 6.06
CA SER A 235 -13.52 19.21 6.40
C SER A 235 -12.68 19.33 7.67
N GLY A 236 -11.88 18.30 7.99
CA GLY A 236 -11.06 18.27 9.19
C GLY A 236 -9.89 19.24 9.16
N ASP A 237 -9.08 19.21 8.08
CA ASP A 237 -8.01 20.19 7.83
C ASP A 237 -8.14 20.76 6.41
N VAL A 238 -8.20 22.09 6.31
CA VAL A 238 -8.55 22.81 5.08
C VAL A 238 -7.48 23.83 4.65
N ARG A 239 -6.30 23.77 5.27
CA ARG A 239 -5.21 24.71 5.03
C ARG A 239 -4.42 24.34 3.77
N ASN A 240 -4.14 25.30 2.88
CA ASN A 240 -3.36 25.07 1.64
C ASN A 240 -3.88 23.90 0.76
N VAL A 241 -5.20 23.70 0.73
CA VAL A 241 -5.83 22.59 -0.03
C VAL A 241 -5.86 22.82 -1.54
N TRP A 242 -6.05 21.74 -2.29
CA TRP A 242 -6.34 21.75 -3.72
C TRP A 242 -7.39 20.68 -4.07
N ALA A 243 -7.91 20.72 -5.30
CA ALA A 243 -9.04 19.90 -5.74
C ALA A 243 -8.83 18.38 -5.57
N GLY A 244 -7.62 17.87 -5.80
CA GLY A 244 -7.31 16.44 -5.62
C GLY A 244 -7.38 15.99 -4.16
N LEU A 245 -6.88 16.82 -3.24
CA LEU A 245 -7.01 16.58 -1.81
C LEU A 245 -8.48 16.62 -1.36
N SER A 246 -9.25 17.62 -1.79
CA SER A 246 -10.68 17.70 -1.46
C SER A 246 -11.50 16.54 -2.02
N ALA A 247 -11.12 15.99 -3.17
CA ALA A 247 -11.72 14.78 -3.73
C ALA A 247 -11.49 13.56 -2.84
N LEU A 248 -10.27 13.38 -2.29
CA LEU A 248 -9.98 12.30 -1.35
C LEU A 248 -10.69 12.49 0.00
N GLN A 249 -10.72 13.71 0.53
CA GLN A 249 -11.47 14.02 1.75
C GLN A 249 -12.96 13.67 1.58
N ALA A 250 -13.57 14.03 0.45
CA ALA A 250 -14.95 13.67 0.14
C ALA A 250 -15.15 12.14 0.04
N LEU A 251 -14.23 11.42 -0.60
CA LEU A 251 -14.26 9.97 -0.71
C LEU A 251 -14.23 9.29 0.67
N PHE A 252 -13.37 9.72 1.59
CA PHE A 252 -13.29 9.14 2.93
C PHE A 252 -14.39 9.60 3.89
N VAL A 253 -15.00 10.77 3.66
CA VAL A 253 -16.27 11.13 4.31
C VAL A 253 -17.38 10.17 3.88
N LYS A 254 -17.46 9.82 2.58
CA LYS A 254 -18.41 8.80 2.11
C LYS A 254 -18.11 7.43 2.72
N GLU A 255 -16.84 7.03 2.80
CA GLU A 255 -16.44 5.77 3.44
C GLU A 255 -16.87 5.72 4.91
N HIS A 256 -16.59 6.77 5.67
CA HIS A 256 -17.04 6.89 7.06
C HIS A 256 -18.57 6.74 7.18
N ASN A 257 -19.33 7.44 6.34
CA ASN A 257 -20.78 7.39 6.36
C ASN A 257 -21.32 5.99 6.00
N SER A 258 -20.68 5.28 5.07
CA SER A 258 -21.01 3.89 4.73
C SER A 258 -20.68 2.91 5.86
N VAL A 259 -19.60 3.16 6.61
CA VAL A 259 -19.30 2.40 7.83
C VAL A 259 -20.38 2.65 8.88
N CYS A 260 -20.78 3.90 9.12
CA CYS A 260 -21.90 4.21 10.02
C CYS A 260 -23.17 3.45 9.64
N ASP A 261 -23.52 3.42 8.35
CA ASP A 261 -24.67 2.66 7.85
C ASP A 261 -24.53 1.14 8.07
N ALA A 262 -23.34 0.59 7.85
CA ALA A 262 -23.05 -0.83 8.07
C ALA A 262 -23.10 -1.22 9.56
N LEU A 263 -22.65 -0.34 10.46
CA LEU A 263 -22.70 -0.53 11.91
C LEU A 263 -24.11 -0.32 12.48
N MET A 264 -24.94 0.47 11.81
CA MET A 264 -26.33 0.74 12.20
C MET A 264 -27.27 -0.44 11.91
N VAL A 265 -26.92 -1.35 10.98
CA VAL A 265 -27.71 -2.57 10.73
C VAL A 265 -27.89 -3.30 12.05
N ARG A 266 -29.15 -3.44 12.50
CA ARG A 266 -29.53 -4.03 13.79
C ARG A 266 -29.01 -5.46 13.91
N THR A 267 -27.80 -5.64 14.41
CA THR A 267 -27.33 -6.92 14.90
C THR A 267 -27.92 -7.15 16.29
N LYS A 268 -28.15 -8.42 16.65
CA LYS A 268 -28.57 -8.77 18.02
C LYS A 268 -27.53 -8.38 19.08
N GLU A 269 -26.30 -8.08 18.66
CA GLU A 269 -25.13 -7.81 19.49
C GLU A 269 -25.06 -6.34 19.97
N TYR A 270 -25.58 -5.36 19.22
CA TYR A 270 -25.55 -3.93 19.59
C TYR A 270 -26.91 -3.23 19.37
N PRO A 271 -27.90 -3.40 20.27
CA PRO A 271 -29.20 -2.76 20.10
C PRO A 271 -29.08 -1.23 20.28
N ASN A 272 -29.38 -0.48 19.20
CA ASN A 272 -29.41 0.99 19.13
C ASN A 272 -28.13 1.70 19.65
N LEU A 273 -27.07 1.70 18.83
CA LEU A 273 -25.96 2.62 19.01
C LEU A 273 -26.43 4.06 18.71
N GLY A 274 -26.33 4.95 19.69
CA GLY A 274 -26.58 6.38 19.47
C GLY A 274 -25.50 7.01 18.59
N ASP A 275 -25.78 8.20 18.07
CA ASP A 275 -24.92 8.98 17.15
C ASP A 275 -23.44 9.02 17.58
N GLU A 276 -23.15 9.36 18.84
CA GLU A 276 -21.79 9.44 19.36
C GLU A 276 -21.03 8.11 19.31
N LYS A 277 -21.70 6.99 19.61
CA LYS A 277 -21.07 5.66 19.56
C LYS A 277 -20.80 5.21 18.13
N LEU A 278 -21.75 5.44 17.22
CA LEU A 278 -21.57 5.16 15.80
C LEU A 278 -20.38 5.93 15.22
N TYR A 279 -20.31 7.24 15.50
CA TYR A 279 -19.20 8.09 15.09
C TYR A 279 -17.84 7.53 15.58
N ARG A 280 -17.73 7.16 16.86
CA ARG A 280 -16.48 6.65 17.45
C ARG A 280 -15.99 5.37 16.77
N HIS A 281 -16.87 4.39 16.58
CA HIS A 281 -16.51 3.15 15.89
C HIS A 281 -16.20 3.39 14.41
N ALA A 282 -16.98 4.21 13.71
CA ALA A 282 -16.73 4.51 12.31
C ALA A 282 -15.41 5.28 12.12
N ARG A 283 -15.02 6.15 13.06
CA ARG A 283 -13.70 6.81 13.06
C ARG A 283 -12.56 5.82 13.21
N LEU A 284 -12.66 4.86 14.14
CA LEU A 284 -11.68 3.79 14.31
C LEU A 284 -11.50 3.00 13.01
N VAL A 285 -12.60 2.48 12.46
CA VAL A 285 -12.60 1.70 11.21
C VAL A 285 -12.00 2.50 10.04
N THR A 286 -12.46 3.73 9.83
CA THR A 286 -12.01 4.54 8.68
C THR A 286 -10.55 4.94 8.79
N SER A 287 -10.08 5.34 9.99
CA SER A 287 -8.65 5.65 10.21
C SER A 287 -7.77 4.42 10.01
N ALA A 288 -8.23 3.22 10.41
CA ALA A 288 -7.52 1.98 10.15
C ALA A 288 -7.51 1.59 8.67
N VAL A 289 -8.60 1.80 7.92
CA VAL A 289 -8.62 1.63 6.46
C VAL A 289 -7.61 2.57 5.79
N ILE A 290 -7.55 3.84 6.19
CA ILE A 290 -6.57 4.80 5.66
C ILE A 290 -5.14 4.32 5.92
N ALA A 291 -4.81 3.94 7.16
CA ALA A 291 -3.48 3.44 7.52
C ALA A 291 -3.13 2.16 6.74
N LYS A 292 -4.09 1.25 6.55
CA LYS A 292 -3.90 0.02 5.79
C LYS A 292 -3.59 0.31 4.32
N VAL A 293 -4.44 1.10 3.65
CA VAL A 293 -4.26 1.51 2.26
C VAL A 293 -2.92 2.22 2.07
N HIS A 294 -2.54 3.10 2.99
CA HIS A 294 -1.23 3.74 2.92
C HIS A 294 -0.06 2.74 3.02
N THR A 295 -0.18 1.75 3.91
CA THR A 295 0.88 0.78 4.21
C THR A 295 1.05 -0.23 3.08
N ILE A 296 -0.02 -0.93 2.67
CA ILE A 296 0.08 -2.10 1.78
C ILE A 296 -0.27 -1.84 0.32
N ASP A 297 -0.70 -0.62 -0.02
CA ASP A 297 -1.02 -0.20 -1.40
C ASP A 297 -0.16 1.00 -1.81
N TRP A 298 -0.35 2.18 -1.19
CA TRP A 298 0.38 3.40 -1.57
C TRP A 298 1.91 3.28 -1.46
N THR A 299 2.42 2.77 -0.32
CA THR A 299 3.87 2.65 -0.10
C THR A 299 4.49 1.58 -1.02
N VAL A 300 3.71 0.57 -1.41
CA VAL A 300 4.15 -0.48 -2.34
C VAL A 300 4.35 0.09 -3.74
N GLU A 301 3.49 1.02 -4.17
CA GLU A 301 3.65 1.71 -5.46
C GLU A 301 4.75 2.79 -5.41
N LEU A 302 4.96 3.45 -4.26
CA LEU A 302 6.08 4.37 -4.06
C LEU A 302 7.44 3.66 -4.14
N LEU A 303 7.52 2.45 -3.55
CA LEU A 303 8.73 1.65 -3.42
C LEU A 303 8.58 0.33 -4.19
N LYS A 304 8.45 0.44 -5.51
CA LYS A 304 8.04 -0.62 -6.45
C LYS A 304 9.09 -1.72 -6.65
N THR A 305 9.32 -2.49 -5.58
CA THR A 305 10.27 -3.62 -5.53
C THR A 305 9.66 -4.79 -4.76
N ASP A 306 10.08 -6.01 -5.07
CA ASP A 306 9.58 -7.21 -4.39
C ASP A 306 9.89 -7.19 -2.88
N THR A 307 11.08 -6.70 -2.50
CA THR A 307 11.50 -6.58 -1.09
C THR A 307 10.58 -5.65 -0.32
N LEU A 308 10.21 -4.50 -0.88
CA LEU A 308 9.37 -3.53 -0.17
C LEU A 308 7.90 -3.93 -0.22
N ARG A 309 7.42 -4.58 -1.27
CA ARG A 309 6.11 -5.23 -1.26
C ARG A 309 6.00 -6.24 -0.11
N ALA A 310 7.01 -7.10 0.05
CA ALA A 310 7.05 -8.07 1.14
C ALA A 310 7.19 -7.38 2.51
N GLY A 311 8.07 -6.38 2.63
CA GLY A 311 8.34 -5.67 3.89
C GLY A 311 7.13 -4.88 4.39
N MET A 312 6.46 -4.13 3.52
CA MET A 312 5.26 -3.37 3.88
C MET A 312 4.09 -4.29 4.25
N ARG A 313 3.92 -5.40 3.53
CA ARG A 313 2.93 -6.43 3.90
C ARG A 313 3.31 -7.13 5.21
N ALA A 314 4.59 -7.35 5.49
CA ALA A 314 5.04 -7.91 6.76
C ALA A 314 4.79 -6.95 7.93
N ASN A 315 4.92 -5.62 7.74
CA ASN A 315 4.52 -4.66 8.78
C ASN A 315 3.04 -4.79 9.15
N TRP A 316 2.14 -5.03 8.18
CA TRP A 316 0.70 -5.19 8.46
C TRP A 316 0.31 -6.61 8.88
N TYR A 317 0.74 -7.64 8.16
CA TYR A 317 0.31 -9.03 8.30
C TYR A 317 1.35 -9.97 8.93
N GLY A 318 2.60 -9.56 9.00
CA GLY A 318 3.73 -10.42 9.35
C GLY A 318 4.20 -11.29 8.20
N LEU A 319 5.34 -11.95 8.38
CA LEU A 319 5.92 -12.86 7.40
C LEU A 319 5.10 -14.14 7.19
N LEU A 320 4.22 -14.51 8.13
CA LEU A 320 3.26 -15.61 7.97
C LEU A 320 2.09 -15.26 7.03
N GLY A 321 1.93 -13.98 6.71
CA GLY A 321 0.99 -13.50 5.70
C GLY A 321 -0.46 -13.37 6.16
N LYS A 322 -1.27 -12.78 5.27
CA LYS A 322 -2.68 -12.44 5.52
C LYS A 322 -3.52 -13.66 5.86
N SER A 323 -3.43 -14.72 5.06
CA SER A 323 -4.27 -15.92 5.25
C SER A 323 -4.03 -16.61 6.59
N PHE A 324 -2.79 -16.56 7.10
CA PHE A 324 -2.48 -17.04 8.44
C PHE A 324 -3.08 -16.11 9.49
N LYS A 325 -2.80 -14.81 9.40
CA LYS A 325 -3.26 -13.81 10.39
C LYS A 325 -4.77 -13.73 10.51
N ASP A 326 -5.49 -13.76 9.39
CA ASP A 326 -6.96 -13.72 9.38
C ASP A 326 -7.58 -14.98 10.00
N ARG A 327 -6.87 -16.12 9.98
CA ARG A 327 -7.37 -17.40 10.50
C ARG A 327 -6.98 -17.67 11.96
N PHE A 328 -5.76 -17.31 12.34
CA PHE A 328 -5.17 -17.67 13.63
C PHE A 328 -4.90 -16.47 14.54
N GLY A 329 -5.09 -15.24 14.04
CA GLY A 329 -4.78 -14.02 14.76
C GLY A 329 -3.27 -13.77 14.89
N HIS A 330 -2.93 -12.86 15.80
CA HIS A 330 -1.55 -12.46 16.09
C HIS A 330 -0.87 -13.45 17.04
N VAL A 331 0.40 -13.82 16.81
CA VAL A 331 1.14 -14.86 17.58
C VAL A 331 2.11 -14.29 18.62
N GLY A 332 2.07 -12.98 18.84
CA GLY A 332 2.89 -12.27 19.84
C GLY A 332 4.28 -11.85 19.35
N VAL A 333 4.65 -12.16 18.10
CA VAL A 333 5.93 -11.76 17.49
C VAL A 333 5.66 -10.92 16.26
N ALA A 334 6.09 -9.66 16.29
CA ALA A 334 5.81 -8.66 15.25
C ALA A 334 6.32 -9.09 13.86
N GLU A 335 7.49 -9.71 13.79
CA GLU A 335 8.06 -10.19 12.51
C GLU A 335 7.22 -11.31 11.89
N LEU A 336 6.59 -12.15 12.70
CA LEU A 336 5.82 -13.30 12.22
C LEU A 336 4.37 -12.93 11.87
N SER A 337 3.70 -12.13 12.71
CA SER A 337 2.27 -11.79 12.55
C SER A 337 1.97 -10.29 12.38
N GLY A 338 3.00 -9.45 12.22
CA GLY A 338 2.90 -8.02 11.90
C GLY A 338 2.86 -7.13 13.14
N LEU A 339 3.01 -5.82 12.93
CA LEU A 339 2.92 -4.82 14.01
C LEU A 339 1.47 -4.67 14.48
N VAL A 340 0.53 -4.80 13.56
CA VAL A 340 -0.90 -4.63 13.84
C VAL A 340 -1.43 -5.80 14.68
N GLY A 341 -2.14 -5.55 15.77
CA GLY A 341 -2.64 -6.56 16.70
C GLY A 341 -1.60 -7.10 17.69
N LEU A 342 -0.47 -6.40 17.87
CA LEU A 342 0.41 -6.62 19.03
C LEU A 342 -0.37 -6.45 20.33
N SER A 343 0.01 -7.21 21.37
CA SER A 343 -0.70 -7.16 22.66
C SER A 343 -0.54 -5.85 23.41
N ASN A 344 0.54 -5.11 23.15
CA ASN A 344 0.81 -3.80 23.73
C ASN A 344 1.45 -2.88 22.68
N PRO A 345 1.22 -1.56 22.77
CA PRO A 345 1.99 -0.61 22.00
C PRO A 345 3.47 -0.63 22.41
N VAL A 346 4.35 -0.30 21.47
CA VAL A 346 5.81 -0.26 21.64
C VAL A 346 6.33 1.10 21.19
N ASP A 347 6.90 1.85 22.12
CA ASP A 347 7.45 3.19 21.86
C ASP A 347 8.99 3.24 21.93
N HIS A 348 9.64 2.11 22.22
CA HIS A 348 11.08 1.96 22.40
C HIS A 348 11.68 2.88 23.50
N GLY A 349 10.89 3.19 24.54
CA GLY A 349 11.32 4.02 25.66
C GLY A 349 11.38 5.51 25.37
N VAL A 350 10.86 5.93 24.22
CA VAL A 350 10.75 7.34 23.80
C VAL A 350 9.27 7.60 23.53
N PRO A 351 8.64 8.62 24.15
CA PRO A 351 7.23 8.92 23.88
C PRO A 351 6.95 9.11 22.39
N TYR A 352 5.77 8.69 21.96
CA TYR A 352 5.39 8.78 20.55
C TYR A 352 5.29 10.24 20.08
N SER A 353 5.94 10.52 18.95
CA SER A 353 5.83 11.77 18.20
C SER A 353 6.30 11.52 16.77
N LEU A 354 5.77 12.31 15.82
CA LEU A 354 6.49 12.52 14.55
C LEU A 354 7.64 13.50 14.78
N THR A 355 8.59 13.51 13.86
CA THR A 355 9.87 14.20 14.01
C THR A 355 10.05 15.33 13.01
N GLU A 356 10.97 16.25 13.31
CA GLU A 356 11.35 17.32 12.36
C GLU A 356 11.97 16.74 11.07
N GLU A 357 12.75 15.67 11.20
CA GLU A 357 13.32 14.94 10.06
C GLU A 357 12.22 14.26 9.22
N PHE A 358 11.17 13.73 9.86
CA PHE A 358 10.01 13.19 9.16
C PHE A 358 9.34 14.25 8.29
N VAL A 359 9.11 15.46 8.81
CA VAL A 359 8.52 16.55 8.02
C VAL A 359 9.40 16.87 6.80
N SER A 360 10.71 16.93 6.99
CA SER A 360 11.66 17.32 5.95
C SER A 360 11.72 16.31 4.80
N VAL A 361 11.67 15.01 5.08
CA VAL A 361 11.70 13.97 4.03
C VAL A 361 10.35 13.79 3.31
N TYR A 362 9.26 14.35 3.83
CA TYR A 362 7.93 14.37 3.19
C TYR A 362 7.65 15.64 2.37
N ARG A 363 8.66 16.51 2.18
CA ARG A 363 8.59 17.67 1.27
C ARG A 363 8.59 17.25 -0.20
N MET A 364 7.46 16.74 -0.66
CA MET A 364 7.30 16.10 -1.97
C MET A 364 6.51 16.96 -2.97
N HIS A 365 6.59 18.27 -2.86
CA HIS A 365 5.91 19.21 -3.77
C HIS A 365 6.20 19.01 -5.28
N PRO A 366 7.39 18.52 -5.71
CA PRO A 366 7.63 18.19 -7.13
C PRO A 366 6.69 17.14 -7.73
N LEU A 367 5.94 16.38 -6.91
CA LEU A 367 4.94 15.44 -7.40
C LEU A 367 3.79 16.11 -8.17
N LEU A 368 3.52 17.40 -7.93
CA LEU A 368 2.44 18.11 -8.64
C LEU A 368 2.89 18.47 -10.07
N PRO A 369 2.12 18.18 -11.13
CA PRO A 369 2.41 18.60 -12.50
C PRO A 369 2.07 20.09 -12.66
N ASP A 370 2.29 20.66 -13.85
CA ASP A 370 1.88 22.05 -14.12
C ASP A 370 0.39 22.12 -14.50
N LYS A 371 -0.12 21.07 -15.15
CA LYS A 371 -1.52 20.95 -15.62
C LYS A 371 -2.12 19.61 -15.26
N LEU A 372 -3.43 19.59 -15.03
CA LEU A 372 -4.22 18.37 -14.95
C LEU A 372 -4.94 18.13 -16.30
N ARG A 373 -4.83 16.91 -16.82
CA ARG A 373 -5.43 16.45 -18.07
C ARG A 373 -6.81 15.86 -17.80
N LEU A 374 -7.84 16.68 -17.94
CA LEU A 374 -9.21 16.26 -17.73
C LEU A 374 -9.65 15.31 -18.84
N ARG A 375 -10.17 14.15 -18.43
CA ARG A 375 -10.58 13.06 -19.32
C ARG A 375 -12.08 13.11 -19.61
N ASN A 376 -12.47 12.73 -20.82
CA ASN A 376 -13.89 12.61 -21.17
C ASN A 376 -14.46 11.27 -20.69
N ILE A 377 -15.13 11.29 -19.53
CA ILE A 377 -15.77 10.12 -18.92
C ILE A 377 -17.08 9.67 -19.58
N HIS A 378 -17.60 10.45 -20.55
CA HIS A 378 -18.79 10.10 -21.32
C HIS A 378 -18.46 9.35 -22.61
N ALA A 379 -17.19 9.35 -23.03
CA ALA A 379 -16.73 8.57 -24.17
C ALA A 379 -16.70 7.05 -23.86
N SER A 380 -16.59 6.24 -24.90
CA SER A 380 -16.25 4.81 -24.77
C SER A 380 -14.77 4.67 -24.36
N PRO A 381 -14.42 3.67 -23.53
CA PRO A 381 -13.03 3.42 -23.19
C PRO A 381 -12.19 3.05 -24.41
N GLY A 382 -11.03 3.69 -24.56
CA GLY A 382 -10.01 3.32 -25.52
C GLY A 382 -9.19 2.10 -25.07
N PRO A 383 -8.10 1.78 -25.78
CA PRO A 383 -7.18 0.71 -25.39
C PRO A 383 -6.72 0.84 -23.94
N ASN A 384 -6.60 -0.29 -23.23
CA ASN A 384 -6.28 -0.34 -21.80
C ASN A 384 -7.18 0.56 -20.93
N LYS A 385 -8.45 0.68 -21.30
CA LYS A 385 -9.46 1.49 -20.60
C LYS A 385 -9.13 2.99 -20.55
N SER A 386 -8.33 3.50 -21.49
CA SER A 386 -7.96 4.92 -21.51
C SER A 386 -9.11 5.81 -22.01
N PRO A 387 -9.58 6.80 -21.22
CA PRO A 387 -10.49 7.82 -21.71
C PRO A 387 -9.74 8.88 -22.56
N PRO A 388 -10.36 9.41 -23.63
CA PRO A 388 -9.76 10.46 -24.42
C PRO A 388 -9.59 11.75 -23.59
N LEU A 389 -8.59 12.56 -23.96
CA LEU A 389 -8.41 13.90 -23.38
C LEU A 389 -9.60 14.78 -23.77
N ASP A 390 -10.13 15.52 -22.80
CA ASP A 390 -11.19 16.52 -22.99
C ASP A 390 -10.60 17.93 -23.02
N THR A 391 -9.92 18.31 -21.93
CA THR A 391 -9.24 19.59 -21.79
C THR A 391 -8.08 19.49 -20.81
N GLU A 392 -7.19 20.47 -20.83
CA GLU A 392 -6.19 20.67 -19.76
C GLU A 392 -6.62 21.85 -18.88
N ILE A 393 -6.30 21.78 -17.59
CA ILE A 393 -6.49 22.87 -16.63
C ILE A 393 -5.18 23.11 -15.88
N GLU A 394 -4.78 24.37 -15.77
CA GLU A 394 -3.59 24.76 -15.01
C GLU A 394 -3.77 24.43 -13.52
N MET A 395 -2.75 23.89 -12.86
CA MET A 395 -2.85 23.51 -11.44
C MET A 395 -3.13 24.70 -10.52
N VAL A 396 -2.72 25.91 -10.91
CA VAL A 396 -3.05 27.15 -10.18
C VAL A 396 -4.56 27.45 -10.12
N GLU A 397 -5.34 26.91 -11.05
CA GLU A 397 -6.80 27.01 -11.04
C GLU A 397 -7.45 25.89 -10.20
N LEU A 398 -6.67 24.92 -9.73
CA LEU A 398 -7.11 23.80 -8.90
C LEU A 398 -6.74 23.96 -7.41
N ILE A 399 -6.10 25.06 -7.01
CA ILE A 399 -5.69 25.33 -5.62
C ILE A 399 -6.64 26.29 -4.90
N GLY A 400 -6.78 26.13 -3.59
CA GLY A 400 -7.58 26.98 -2.71
C GLY A 400 -9.03 27.16 -3.18
N LYS A 401 -9.56 28.38 -3.03
CA LYS A 401 -10.96 28.69 -3.35
C LYS A 401 -11.31 28.45 -4.83
N LYS A 402 -10.42 28.84 -5.75
CA LYS A 402 -10.56 28.56 -7.19
C LYS A 402 -10.65 27.06 -7.45
N GLY A 403 -9.82 26.29 -6.76
CA GLY A 403 -9.84 24.84 -6.81
C GLY A 403 -11.16 24.24 -6.36
N THR A 404 -11.74 24.75 -5.27
CA THR A 404 -13.07 24.36 -4.81
C THR A 404 -14.13 24.63 -5.88
N GLU A 405 -14.18 25.83 -6.45
CA GLU A 405 -15.14 26.19 -7.50
C GLU A 405 -15.00 25.32 -8.76
N ASN A 406 -13.76 25.10 -9.20
CA ASN A 406 -13.49 24.28 -10.39
C ASN A 406 -13.78 22.79 -10.13
N LEU A 407 -13.51 22.27 -8.92
CA LEU A 407 -13.89 20.91 -8.55
C LEU A 407 -15.42 20.73 -8.62
N SER A 408 -16.21 21.71 -8.17
CA SER A 408 -17.67 21.66 -8.30
C SER A 408 -18.14 21.63 -9.76
N ARG A 409 -17.42 22.26 -10.69
CA ARG A 409 -17.72 22.20 -12.14
C ARG A 409 -17.28 20.89 -12.78
N ILE A 410 -16.13 20.36 -12.36
CA ILE A 410 -15.55 19.11 -12.90
C ILE A 410 -16.34 17.90 -12.40
N GLY A 411 -16.72 17.90 -11.12
CA GLY A 411 -17.35 16.79 -10.42
C GLY A 411 -16.35 15.72 -9.96
N LEU A 412 -16.71 15.00 -8.88
CA LEU A 412 -15.83 14.04 -8.21
C LEU A 412 -15.32 12.94 -9.16
N ARG A 413 -16.23 12.29 -9.90
CA ARG A 413 -15.90 11.17 -10.79
C ARG A 413 -14.90 11.58 -11.87
N LYS A 414 -15.14 12.70 -12.55
CA LYS A 414 -14.25 13.20 -13.61
C LYS A 414 -12.89 13.58 -13.05
N GLN A 415 -12.84 14.20 -11.86
CA GLN A 415 -11.60 14.53 -11.17
C GLN A 415 -10.79 13.26 -10.85
N ILE A 416 -11.39 12.25 -10.20
CA ILE A 416 -10.72 11.00 -9.83
C ILE A 416 -10.21 10.25 -11.07
N VAL A 417 -11.05 10.07 -12.09
CA VAL A 417 -10.62 9.39 -13.34
C VAL A 417 -9.47 10.13 -13.99
N SER A 418 -9.54 11.47 -14.06
CA SER A 418 -8.47 12.27 -14.68
C SER A 418 -7.15 12.14 -13.92
N MET A 419 -7.20 12.17 -12.59
CA MET A 419 -6.04 11.95 -11.74
C MET A 419 -5.47 10.53 -11.88
N GLY A 420 -6.34 9.52 -12.00
CA GLY A 420 -5.94 8.12 -12.18
C GLY A 420 -5.18 7.86 -13.49
N HIS A 421 -5.55 8.56 -14.57
CA HIS A 421 -4.92 8.46 -15.89
C HIS A 421 -3.79 9.47 -16.15
N GLN A 422 -3.25 10.09 -15.11
CA GLN A 422 -2.13 11.01 -15.22
C GLN A 422 -1.04 10.67 -14.21
N ALA A 423 0.19 10.50 -14.70
CA ALA A 423 1.37 10.37 -13.87
C ALA A 423 1.62 11.65 -13.06
N CYS A 424 2.09 11.51 -11.83
CA CYS A 424 2.61 12.64 -11.06
C CYS A 424 4.04 12.98 -11.49
N GLY A 425 4.55 14.13 -11.06
CA GLY A 425 5.96 14.48 -11.21
C GLY A 425 6.88 13.56 -10.41
N ALA A 426 8.13 13.42 -10.85
CA ALA A 426 9.19 12.70 -10.15
C ALA A 426 9.91 13.59 -9.11
N LEU A 427 10.47 12.99 -8.06
CA LEU A 427 11.24 13.69 -7.03
C LEU A 427 12.71 13.85 -7.46
N GLU A 428 12.93 14.75 -8.41
CA GLU A 428 14.23 15.05 -9.01
C GLU A 428 14.52 16.56 -8.96
N LEU A 429 15.77 16.95 -9.20
CA LEU A 429 16.13 18.37 -9.40
C LEU A 429 15.39 18.94 -10.63
N TRP A 430 15.25 20.27 -10.66
CA TRP A 430 14.55 21.01 -11.71
C TRP A 430 13.16 20.50 -12.04
N ASN A 431 12.42 20.05 -11.03
CA ASN A 431 11.06 19.56 -11.18
C ASN A 431 10.05 20.18 -10.20
N TYR A 432 10.41 21.25 -9.49
CA TYR A 432 9.52 21.95 -8.56
C TYR A 432 8.58 22.91 -9.32
N PRO A 433 7.24 22.79 -9.22
CA PRO A 433 6.30 23.57 -10.01
C PRO A 433 6.47 25.08 -9.88
N ILE A 434 6.46 25.78 -11.02
CA ILE A 434 6.68 27.24 -11.05
C ILE A 434 5.57 27.98 -10.30
N PHE A 435 4.32 27.52 -10.36
CA PHE A 435 3.21 28.18 -9.67
C PHE A 435 3.35 28.17 -8.14
N LEU A 436 4.13 27.26 -7.56
CA LEU A 436 4.40 27.22 -6.12
C LEU A 436 5.45 28.26 -5.67
N ARG A 437 6.13 28.92 -6.62
CA ARG A 437 7.06 30.03 -6.31
C ARG A 437 6.34 31.36 -6.04
N ASN A 438 5.03 31.41 -6.25
CA ASN A 438 4.19 32.57 -5.96
C ASN A 438 2.83 32.09 -5.43
N LEU A 439 2.86 31.28 -4.37
CA LEU A 439 1.68 30.63 -3.81
C LEU A 439 0.97 31.56 -2.82
N VAL A 440 -0.33 31.76 -2.99
CA VAL A 440 -1.17 32.34 -1.93
C VAL A 440 -1.33 31.29 -0.83
N SER A 441 -0.70 31.54 0.32
CA SER A 441 -0.76 30.65 1.47
C SER A 441 -2.03 30.91 2.31
N HIS A 442 -2.44 29.95 3.14
CA HIS A 442 -3.64 30.07 3.97
C HIS A 442 -3.31 30.13 5.48
N ASN A 443 -4.18 30.83 6.21
CA ASN A 443 -4.34 30.69 7.66
C ASN A 443 -4.89 29.30 8.02
N VAL A 444 -4.87 28.97 9.32
CA VAL A 444 -5.37 27.68 9.85
C VAL A 444 -6.84 27.44 9.51
N ASP A 445 -7.65 28.51 9.42
CA ASP A 445 -9.07 28.42 9.04
C ASP A 445 -9.30 28.30 7.51
N GLY A 446 -8.23 28.21 6.73
CA GLY A 446 -8.28 28.10 5.26
C GLY A 446 -8.44 29.44 4.54
N THR A 447 -8.43 30.58 5.24
CA THR A 447 -8.52 31.90 4.60
C THR A 447 -7.18 32.34 3.99
N ASP A 448 -7.26 32.97 2.82
CA ASP A 448 -6.10 33.48 2.09
C ASP A 448 -5.31 34.49 2.91
N ARG A 449 -3.98 34.36 2.88
CA ARG A 449 -3.05 35.38 3.37
C ARG A 449 -2.76 36.39 2.26
N PRO A 450 -2.54 37.67 2.62
CA PRO A 450 -2.24 38.70 1.62
C PRO A 450 -0.86 38.50 0.97
N ASP A 451 0.09 37.92 1.70
CA ASP A 451 1.47 37.77 1.27
C ASP A 451 1.70 36.38 0.62
N PRO A 452 2.00 36.34 -0.69
CA PRO A 452 2.35 35.08 -1.36
C PRO A 452 3.75 34.61 -0.95
N VAL A 453 4.00 33.31 -1.10
CA VAL A 453 5.26 32.68 -0.73
C VAL A 453 5.94 32.01 -1.93
N ASP A 454 7.26 32.13 -1.99
CA ASP A 454 8.10 31.23 -2.79
C ASP A 454 8.32 29.95 -1.97
N LEU A 455 7.46 28.94 -2.19
CA LEU A 455 7.46 27.73 -1.39
C LEU A 455 8.80 26.98 -1.41
N PRO A 456 9.46 26.72 -2.56
CA PRO A 456 10.75 26.02 -2.54
C PRO A 456 11.84 26.79 -1.77
N ALA A 457 11.86 28.12 -1.85
CA ALA A 457 12.78 28.93 -1.05
C ALA A 457 12.43 28.86 0.45
N LEU A 458 11.14 28.90 0.79
CA LEU A 458 10.66 28.77 2.16
C LEU A 458 11.01 27.39 2.74
N GLU A 459 10.89 26.31 1.98
CA GLU A 459 11.22 24.96 2.45
C GLU A 459 12.70 24.79 2.81
N ILE A 460 13.60 25.31 1.98
CA ILE A 460 15.04 25.38 2.29
C ILE A 460 15.29 26.16 3.57
N TYR A 461 14.63 27.31 3.72
CA TYR A 461 14.74 28.11 4.94
C TYR A 461 14.21 27.37 6.18
N ARG A 462 13.06 26.68 6.09
CA ARG A 462 12.44 25.99 7.22
C ARG A 462 13.30 24.86 7.76
N ASP A 463 13.95 24.07 6.91
CA ASP A 463 14.81 22.97 7.40
C ASP A 463 16.01 23.52 8.17
N ARG A 464 16.61 24.61 7.68
CA ARG A 464 17.70 25.33 8.37
C ARG A 464 17.22 25.97 9.68
N GLU A 465 16.06 26.65 9.67
CA GLU A 465 15.44 27.29 10.83
C GLU A 465 15.16 26.29 11.95
N ARG A 466 14.69 25.10 11.58
CA ARG A 466 14.33 24.02 12.51
C ARG A 466 15.53 23.17 12.93
N SER A 467 16.75 23.61 12.59
CA SER A 467 18.00 22.91 12.91
C SER A 467 18.04 21.46 12.44
N VAL A 468 17.31 21.12 11.37
CA VAL A 468 17.39 19.81 10.73
C VAL A 468 18.75 19.72 10.04
N ALA A 469 19.45 18.60 10.22
CA ALA A 469 20.77 18.41 9.64
C ALA A 469 20.73 18.55 8.11
N ARG A 470 21.72 19.25 7.54
CA ARG A 470 21.98 19.26 6.09
C ARG A 470 22.35 17.87 5.59
N TYR A 471 22.28 17.66 4.28
CA TYR A 471 22.25 16.32 3.66
C TYR A 471 23.34 15.37 4.18
N ASN A 472 24.60 15.79 4.21
CA ASN A 472 25.69 14.88 4.58
C ASN A 472 25.69 14.51 6.08
N ASN A 473 25.40 15.50 6.94
CA ASN A 473 25.24 15.25 8.37
C ASN A 473 23.95 14.47 8.68
N PHE A 474 22.91 14.62 7.87
CA PHE A 474 21.70 13.83 7.93
C PHE A 474 22.00 12.34 7.67
N ARG A 475 22.78 12.05 6.60
CA ARG A 475 23.26 10.70 6.30
C ARG A 475 24.07 10.09 7.44
N ARG A 476 25.02 10.86 8.01
CA ARG A 476 25.79 10.41 9.20
C ARG A 476 24.87 10.11 10.40
N GLY A 477 23.89 10.98 10.64
CA GLY A 477 22.87 10.80 11.68
C GLY A 477 22.11 9.49 11.51
N LEU A 478 21.80 9.10 10.27
CA LEU A 478 21.18 7.82 9.92
C LEU A 478 22.17 6.67 9.71
N LEU A 479 23.40 6.79 10.21
CA LEU A 479 24.43 5.74 10.10
C LEU A 479 24.72 5.33 8.64
N MET A 480 24.53 6.24 7.68
CA MET A 480 24.83 6.04 6.27
C MET A 480 26.23 6.57 5.93
N ILE A 481 26.83 6.02 4.88
CA ILE A 481 28.09 6.52 4.34
C ILE A 481 27.85 7.93 3.75
N PRO A 482 28.57 8.97 4.21
CA PRO A 482 28.46 10.33 3.67
C PRO A 482 29.09 10.41 2.28
N ILE A 483 28.66 11.39 1.48
CA ILE A 483 29.30 11.73 0.21
C ILE A 483 30.60 12.50 0.48
N THR A 484 31.58 12.35 -0.42
CA THR A 484 32.86 13.07 -0.36
C THR A 484 33.03 14.04 -1.54
N LYS A 485 32.25 13.84 -2.60
CA LYS A 485 32.22 14.64 -3.83
C LYS A 485 30.84 14.53 -4.47
N TRP A 486 30.52 15.42 -5.41
CA TRP A 486 29.20 15.48 -6.05
C TRP A 486 28.86 14.23 -6.87
N GLU A 487 29.86 13.56 -7.44
CA GLU A 487 29.70 12.33 -8.21
C GLU A 487 29.28 11.13 -7.35
N ASP A 488 29.42 11.22 -6.02
CA ASP A 488 28.89 10.20 -5.12
C ASP A 488 27.35 10.33 -4.96
N LEU A 489 26.78 11.49 -5.30
CA LEU A 489 25.35 11.81 -5.16
C LEU A 489 24.55 11.48 -6.43
N THR A 490 25.08 11.87 -7.59
CA THR A 490 24.41 11.74 -8.90
C THR A 490 25.42 11.57 -10.03
N ASP A 491 24.98 10.94 -11.13
CA ASP A 491 25.74 10.80 -12.37
C ASP A 491 25.41 11.92 -13.39
N ASP A 492 24.51 12.86 -13.05
CA ASP A 492 24.11 13.96 -13.94
C ASP A 492 25.15 15.10 -13.90
N GLU A 493 25.88 15.27 -15.00
CA GLU A 493 26.94 16.28 -15.14
C GLU A 493 26.43 17.73 -15.03
N GLU A 494 25.22 18.02 -15.52
CA GLU A 494 24.62 19.36 -15.39
C GLU A 494 24.27 19.64 -13.92
N ALA A 495 23.78 18.62 -13.21
CA ALA A 495 23.44 18.73 -11.80
C ALA A 495 24.70 18.95 -10.96
N ILE A 496 25.76 18.18 -11.21
CA ILE A 496 27.05 18.33 -10.54
C ILE A 496 27.61 19.74 -10.73
N GLU A 497 27.59 20.26 -11.95
CA GLU A 497 28.10 21.61 -12.22
C GLU A 497 27.24 22.69 -11.55
N THR A 498 25.92 22.54 -11.55
CA THR A 498 25.03 23.50 -10.88
C THR A 498 25.15 23.44 -9.35
N LEU A 499 25.32 22.24 -8.78
CA LEU A 499 25.63 22.06 -7.36
C LEU A 499 26.95 22.75 -7.01
N ARG A 500 27.99 22.60 -7.83
CA ARG A 500 29.27 23.28 -7.65
C ARG A 500 29.12 24.80 -7.71
N GLN A 501 28.28 25.32 -8.59
CA GLN A 501 28.01 26.77 -8.66
C GLN A 501 27.26 27.33 -7.45
N VAL A 502 26.45 26.52 -6.76
CA VAL A 502 25.63 26.96 -5.63
C VAL A 502 26.33 26.72 -4.28
N TYR A 503 27.00 25.57 -4.13
CA TYR A 503 27.61 25.10 -2.89
C TYR A 503 29.15 25.05 -2.93
N ASN A 504 29.79 25.44 -4.04
CA ASN A 504 31.22 25.24 -4.29
C ASN A 504 31.58 23.74 -4.25
N ASP A 505 32.76 23.37 -3.76
CA ASP A 505 33.12 21.96 -3.52
C ASP A 505 32.84 21.52 -2.07
N ASP A 506 32.00 22.26 -1.33
CA ASP A 506 31.66 21.95 0.07
C ASP A 506 30.36 21.14 0.17
N VAL A 507 30.51 19.81 0.17
CA VAL A 507 29.39 18.85 0.32
C VAL A 507 28.67 18.94 1.67
N GLU A 508 29.26 19.58 2.69
CA GLU A 508 28.63 19.77 4.00
C GLU A 508 27.58 20.88 3.98
N GLU A 509 27.67 21.80 3.03
CA GLU A 509 26.70 22.89 2.86
C GLU A 509 25.47 22.47 2.05
N LEU A 510 25.46 21.29 1.43
CA LEU A 510 24.34 20.78 0.64
C LEU A 510 23.05 20.68 1.48
N ASP A 511 22.03 21.46 1.12
CA ASP A 511 20.72 21.41 1.79
C ASP A 511 20.06 20.04 1.64
N LEU A 512 19.32 19.62 2.68
CA LEU A 512 18.68 18.32 2.72
C LEU A 512 17.75 18.11 1.53
N LEU A 513 16.79 19.02 1.29
CA LEU A 513 15.84 18.90 0.17
C LEU A 513 16.55 18.72 -1.18
N VAL A 514 17.62 19.50 -1.44
CA VAL A 514 18.39 19.38 -2.69
C VAL A 514 19.05 18.01 -2.78
N GLY A 515 19.70 17.55 -1.70
CA GLY A 515 20.31 16.23 -1.66
C GLY A 515 19.31 15.09 -1.87
N LEU A 516 18.13 15.14 -1.24
CA LEU A 516 17.08 14.13 -1.42
C LEU A 516 16.58 14.06 -2.87
N LEU A 517 16.46 15.20 -3.55
CA LEU A 517 16.02 15.27 -4.94
C LEU A 517 17.14 14.83 -5.90
N ALA A 518 18.38 15.21 -5.64
CA ALA A 518 19.54 14.88 -6.48
C ALA A 518 20.04 13.44 -6.32
N GLU A 519 19.80 12.80 -5.18
CA GLU A 519 20.30 11.45 -4.90
C GLU A 519 19.80 10.44 -5.92
N LYS A 520 20.73 9.69 -6.51
CA LYS A 520 20.43 8.59 -7.44
C LYS A 520 19.47 7.58 -6.81
N LYS A 521 18.29 7.45 -7.41
CA LYS A 521 17.22 6.58 -6.88
C LYS A 521 17.53 5.10 -7.11
N ILE A 522 17.15 4.28 -6.13
CA ILE A 522 17.09 2.82 -6.29
C ILE A 522 16.04 2.50 -7.36
N LYS A 523 16.31 1.52 -8.25
CA LYS A 523 15.33 1.12 -9.27
C LYS A 523 14.00 0.73 -8.62
N GLY A 524 12.92 1.40 -9.04
CA GLY A 524 11.56 1.21 -8.51
C GLY A 524 11.23 2.13 -7.33
N PHE A 525 12.19 2.86 -6.76
CA PHE A 525 11.91 3.85 -5.73
C PHE A 525 11.59 5.20 -6.37
N ALA A 526 10.50 5.83 -5.93
CA ALA A 526 10.20 7.23 -6.24
C ALA A 526 10.88 8.22 -5.29
N ILE A 527 11.46 7.75 -4.17
CA ILE A 527 12.15 8.56 -3.14
C ILE A 527 13.60 8.13 -2.99
N SER A 528 14.43 9.01 -2.42
CA SER A 528 15.83 8.68 -2.11
C SER A 528 15.96 7.61 -1.02
N GLU A 529 17.10 6.93 -0.98
CA GLU A 529 17.42 5.97 0.08
C GLU A 529 17.53 6.68 1.43
N THR A 530 18.08 7.90 1.44
CA THR A 530 18.14 8.75 2.65
C THR A 530 16.76 9.03 3.23
N ALA A 531 15.78 9.41 2.40
CA ALA A 531 14.39 9.60 2.85
C ALA A 531 13.76 8.28 3.31
N PHE A 532 14.00 7.20 2.56
CA PHE A 532 13.48 5.87 2.86
C PHE A 532 13.85 5.39 4.27
N PHE A 533 15.05 5.67 4.77
CA PHE A 533 15.43 5.19 6.10
C PHE A 533 14.74 5.93 7.25
N VAL A 534 14.28 7.16 7.05
CA VAL A 534 13.34 7.80 7.99
C VAL A 534 11.95 7.15 7.86
N PHE A 535 11.50 6.80 6.66
CA PHE A 535 10.25 6.07 6.47
C PHE A 535 10.29 4.70 7.16
N LEU A 536 11.41 3.97 7.06
CA LEU A 536 11.58 2.63 7.62
C LEU A 536 11.24 2.61 9.13
N ILE A 537 11.76 3.57 9.88
CA ILE A 537 11.47 3.69 11.31
C ILE A 537 10.12 4.36 11.56
N MET A 538 9.83 5.51 10.95
CA MET A 538 8.65 6.29 11.32
C MET A 538 7.34 5.65 10.84
N ALA A 539 7.32 4.96 9.70
CA ALA A 539 6.13 4.22 9.25
C ALA A 539 5.83 3.01 10.13
N THR A 540 6.86 2.30 10.61
CA THR A 540 6.73 1.23 11.61
C THR A 540 6.17 1.83 12.90
N ARG A 541 6.80 2.91 13.39
CA ARG A 541 6.46 3.60 14.65
C ARG A 541 5.03 4.11 14.70
N ARG A 542 4.47 4.59 13.59
CA ARG A 542 3.06 5.02 13.49
C ARG A 542 2.06 3.90 13.79
N LEU A 543 2.43 2.63 13.58
CA LEU A 543 1.57 1.48 13.84
C LEU A 543 1.85 0.88 15.22
N GLU A 544 3.12 0.61 15.54
CA GLU A 544 3.47 -0.11 16.77
C GLU A 544 3.27 0.72 18.05
N ALA A 545 3.36 2.05 17.99
CA ALA A 545 3.21 2.90 19.17
C ALA A 545 1.74 3.29 19.45
N ASP A 546 0.81 2.95 18.56
CA ASP A 546 -0.60 3.30 18.68
C ASP A 546 -1.40 2.10 19.22
N ARG A 547 -2.09 2.30 20.35
CA ARG A 547 -2.91 1.24 20.95
C ARG A 547 -4.02 0.75 20.03
N PHE A 548 -4.60 1.62 19.20
CA PHE A 548 -5.70 1.26 18.30
C PHE A 548 -5.24 0.46 17.09
N PHE A 549 -3.93 0.34 16.87
CA PHE A 549 -3.33 -0.62 15.93
C PHE A 549 -2.73 -1.83 16.65
N THR A 550 -2.60 -1.81 17.97
CA THR A 550 -2.01 -2.88 18.77
C THR A 550 -3.03 -3.46 19.74
N SER A 551 -2.98 -3.11 21.03
CA SER A 551 -3.79 -3.73 22.10
C SER A 551 -5.29 -3.64 21.86
N ASP A 552 -5.74 -2.53 21.27
CA ASP A 552 -7.15 -2.21 21.03
C ASP A 552 -7.58 -2.50 19.58
N PHE A 553 -6.73 -3.15 18.77
CA PHE A 553 -7.08 -3.63 17.43
C PHE A 553 -7.84 -4.97 17.51
N ASN A 554 -9.07 -4.91 18.03
CA ASN A 554 -9.89 -6.07 18.33
C ASN A 554 -11.40 -5.80 18.09
N GLU A 555 -12.20 -6.88 18.09
CA GLU A 555 -13.65 -6.79 17.84
C GLU A 555 -14.41 -6.02 18.92
N GLU A 556 -13.91 -5.97 20.16
CA GLU A 556 -14.55 -5.21 21.24
C GLU A 556 -14.50 -3.70 20.96
N THR A 557 -13.35 -3.21 20.51
CA THR A 557 -13.12 -1.78 20.24
C THR A 557 -13.67 -1.35 18.88
N TYR A 558 -13.45 -2.16 17.83
CA TYR A 558 -13.86 -1.83 16.47
C TYR A 558 -15.28 -2.25 16.13
N THR A 559 -15.94 -3.04 16.99
CA THR A 559 -17.05 -3.94 16.65
C THR A 559 -16.61 -5.04 15.69
N LYS A 560 -17.29 -6.20 15.76
CA LYS A 560 -17.07 -7.29 14.80
C LYS A 560 -17.18 -6.81 13.35
N LYS A 561 -18.27 -6.09 13.03
CA LYS A 561 -18.52 -5.62 11.66
C LYS A 561 -17.49 -4.58 11.20
N GLY A 562 -17.05 -3.71 12.10
CA GLY A 562 -16.01 -2.74 11.81
C GLY A 562 -14.65 -3.39 11.56
N LEU A 563 -14.27 -4.39 12.36
CA LEU A 563 -13.01 -5.11 12.15
C LEU A 563 -13.05 -5.96 10.86
N GLU A 564 -14.17 -6.61 10.55
CA GLU A 564 -14.40 -7.27 9.26
C GLU A 564 -14.21 -6.30 8.08
N TRP A 565 -14.69 -5.06 8.20
CA TRP A 565 -14.53 -4.02 7.18
C TRP A 565 -13.06 -3.68 6.93
N VAL A 566 -12.28 -3.48 8.01
CA VAL A 566 -10.83 -3.24 7.93
C VAL A 566 -10.12 -4.45 7.31
N ASN A 567 -10.45 -5.66 7.74
CA ASN A 567 -9.80 -6.89 7.26
C ASN A 567 -10.12 -7.21 5.80
N ALA A 568 -11.30 -6.82 5.30
CA ALA A 568 -11.72 -7.04 3.92
C ALA A 568 -11.21 -5.98 2.93
N THR A 569 -10.82 -4.79 3.41
CA THR A 569 -10.35 -3.69 2.55
C THR A 569 -8.82 -3.76 2.41
N GLU A 570 -8.28 -4.00 1.22
CA GLU A 570 -6.83 -4.12 0.98
C GLU A 570 -6.21 -2.90 0.29
N SER A 571 -7.01 -2.15 -0.47
CA SER A 571 -6.52 -1.14 -1.41
C SER A 571 -7.43 0.08 -1.50
N LEU A 572 -6.91 1.18 -2.06
CA LEU A 572 -7.75 2.32 -2.42
C LEU A 572 -8.79 1.93 -3.49
N LYS A 573 -8.45 0.95 -4.35
CA LYS A 573 -9.37 0.43 -5.35
C LYS A 573 -10.64 -0.14 -4.71
N ASP A 574 -10.53 -0.86 -3.59
CA ASP A 574 -11.70 -1.40 -2.87
C ASP A 574 -12.63 -0.29 -2.36
N VAL A 575 -12.06 0.82 -1.89
CA VAL A 575 -12.83 2.00 -1.48
C VAL A 575 -13.52 2.64 -2.68
N LEU A 576 -12.81 2.81 -3.81
CA LEU A 576 -13.41 3.35 -5.04
C LEU A 576 -14.54 2.45 -5.56
N ASP A 577 -14.33 1.12 -5.60
CA ASP A 577 -15.31 0.13 -6.04
C ASP A 577 -16.59 0.19 -5.19
N ARG A 578 -16.47 0.45 -3.89
CA ARG A 578 -17.61 0.55 -2.97
C ARG A 578 -18.49 1.77 -3.26
N HIS A 579 -17.89 2.89 -3.64
CA HIS A 579 -18.59 4.17 -3.84
C HIS A 579 -18.97 4.45 -5.29
N ASP A 580 -18.28 3.83 -6.24
CA ASP A 580 -18.46 4.01 -7.68
C ASP A 580 -17.94 2.78 -8.47
N PRO A 581 -18.64 1.63 -8.42
CA PRO A 581 -18.18 0.39 -9.06
C PRO A 581 -18.07 0.52 -10.59
N GLU A 582 -18.97 1.31 -11.20
CA GLU A 582 -18.96 1.56 -12.65
C GLU A 582 -17.66 2.24 -13.09
N MET A 583 -17.19 3.23 -12.33
CA MET A 583 -15.94 3.93 -12.63
C MET A 583 -14.76 2.96 -12.66
N SER A 584 -14.63 2.10 -11.66
CA SER A 584 -13.52 1.17 -11.58
C SER A 584 -13.54 0.12 -12.68
N THR A 585 -14.71 -0.48 -12.95
CA THR A 585 -14.85 -1.46 -14.04
C THR A 585 -14.50 -0.85 -15.39
N LYS A 586 -14.97 0.38 -15.65
CA LYS A 586 -14.85 1.06 -16.93
C LYS A 586 -13.46 1.65 -17.19
N TRP A 587 -12.78 2.17 -16.16
CA TRP A 587 -11.60 3.03 -16.34
C TRP A 587 -10.30 2.50 -15.71
N ILE A 588 -10.36 1.57 -14.74
CA ILE A 588 -9.16 1.07 -14.05
C ILE A 588 -8.71 -0.24 -14.68
N ASN A 589 -7.54 -0.24 -15.33
CA ASN A 589 -6.88 -1.42 -15.87
C ASN A 589 -5.73 -1.91 -14.97
N SER A 590 -5.10 -1.01 -14.22
CA SER A 590 -4.05 -1.32 -13.26
C SER A 590 -4.55 -2.10 -12.04
N THR A 591 -3.65 -2.80 -11.35
CA THR A 591 -3.97 -3.55 -10.12
C THR A 591 -4.21 -2.61 -8.93
N SER A 592 -3.36 -1.60 -8.77
CA SER A 592 -3.54 -0.55 -7.75
C SER A 592 -4.19 0.69 -8.35
N ALA A 593 -4.98 1.40 -7.54
CA ALA A 593 -5.54 2.70 -7.90
C ALA A 593 -4.51 3.84 -7.83
N PHE A 594 -3.29 3.61 -7.32
CA PHE A 594 -2.18 4.56 -7.29
C PHE A 594 -1.24 4.45 -8.49
N THR A 595 -1.23 3.31 -9.18
CA THR A 595 -0.61 3.15 -10.49
C THR A 595 -1.39 3.95 -11.53
N VAL A 596 -0.77 4.43 -12.61
CA VAL A 596 -1.51 5.07 -13.70
C VAL A 596 -2.48 4.06 -14.33
N TRP A 597 -3.77 4.41 -14.40
CA TRP A 597 -4.87 3.45 -14.56
C TRP A 597 -4.91 2.67 -15.88
N ASP A 598 -4.29 3.18 -16.94
CA ASP A 598 -4.14 2.50 -18.24
C ASP A 598 -2.85 1.66 -18.34
N ALA A 599 -2.10 1.51 -17.25
CA ALA A 599 -1.01 0.55 -17.18
C ALA A 599 -1.54 -0.87 -17.37
N SER A 600 -0.77 -1.71 -18.07
CA SER A 600 -1.06 -3.15 -18.11
C SER A 600 -0.97 -3.71 -16.69
N PRO A 601 -1.85 -4.65 -16.31
CA PRO A 601 -1.67 -5.39 -15.06
C PRO A 601 -0.28 -6.04 -15.08
N GLU A 602 0.43 -6.00 -13.96
CA GLU A 602 1.75 -6.62 -13.92
C GLU A 602 1.61 -8.13 -14.17
N PRO A 603 2.44 -8.72 -15.06
CA PRO A 603 2.48 -10.17 -15.22
C PRO A 603 2.74 -10.79 -13.85
N THR A 604 1.93 -11.78 -13.49
CA THR A 604 2.09 -12.55 -12.28
C THR A 604 3.46 -13.22 -12.32
N ASN A 605 4.39 -12.75 -11.48
CA ASN A 605 5.64 -13.48 -11.23
C ASN A 605 5.23 -14.85 -10.66
N PRO A 606 5.67 -15.99 -11.23
CA PRO A 606 5.23 -17.34 -10.84
C PRO A 606 5.55 -17.73 -9.38
N PHE A 607 6.29 -16.89 -8.65
CA PHE A 607 6.52 -17.01 -7.20
C PHE A 607 5.64 -16.09 -6.34
N ARG A 608 4.68 -15.37 -6.93
CA ARG A 608 3.64 -14.62 -6.19
C ARG A 608 2.69 -15.62 -5.55
N GLU A 609 2.28 -15.39 -4.30
CA GLU A 609 0.99 -15.91 -3.83
C GLU A 609 -0.10 -15.35 -4.77
N PRO A 610 -0.78 -16.19 -5.56
CA PRO A 610 -1.82 -15.70 -6.43
C PRO A 610 -3.07 -15.42 -5.59
N MET A 611 -3.69 -14.27 -5.82
CA MET A 611 -5.07 -14.05 -5.37
C MET A 611 -5.96 -15.01 -6.17
N SER A 612 -6.84 -15.74 -5.49
CA SER A 612 -7.82 -16.64 -6.12
C SER A 612 -8.57 -15.92 -7.24
N GLN A 613 -8.62 -16.53 -8.42
CA GLN A 613 -9.35 -16.00 -9.58
C GLN A 613 -10.84 -16.40 -9.57
N GLY A 614 -11.24 -17.25 -8.61
CA GLY A 614 -12.62 -17.70 -8.43
C GLY A 614 -12.69 -19.15 -7.93
N TYR A 615 -13.87 -19.74 -8.06
CA TYR A 615 -14.18 -21.09 -7.64
C TYR A 615 -14.59 -21.96 -8.83
N ALA A 616 -14.21 -23.24 -8.81
CA ALA A 616 -14.60 -24.21 -9.83
C ALA A 616 -15.10 -25.52 -9.20
N ILE A 617 -16.09 -26.14 -9.83
CA ILE A 617 -16.48 -27.51 -9.53
C ILE A 617 -15.80 -28.43 -10.54
N GLU A 618 -14.92 -29.29 -10.06
CA GLU A 618 -14.08 -30.17 -10.87
C GLU A 618 -14.48 -31.63 -10.68
N LEU A 619 -14.50 -32.38 -11.80
CA LEU A 619 -14.72 -33.82 -11.83
C LEU A 619 -13.37 -34.53 -11.94
N TYR A 620 -12.93 -35.18 -10.87
CA TYR A 620 -11.66 -35.92 -10.80
C TYR A 620 -11.80 -37.39 -11.19
N PHE A 621 -10.68 -37.95 -11.65
CA PHE A 621 -10.61 -39.30 -12.18
C PHE A 621 -10.02 -40.30 -11.18
N ASP A 622 -10.16 -41.58 -11.50
CA ASP A 622 -9.42 -42.63 -10.80
C ASP A 622 -7.89 -42.45 -11.00
N PRO A 623 -7.07 -42.97 -10.07
CA PRO A 623 -5.62 -42.80 -10.15
C PRO A 623 -4.99 -43.35 -11.44
N ALA A 624 -5.60 -44.33 -12.10
CA ALA A 624 -5.04 -44.92 -13.31
C ALA A 624 -5.20 -43.97 -14.51
N LEU A 625 -6.35 -43.30 -14.62
CA LEU A 625 -6.62 -42.28 -15.63
C LEU A 625 -5.83 -41.00 -15.34
N GLU A 626 -5.80 -40.51 -14.10
CA GLU A 626 -5.00 -39.33 -13.73
C GLU A 626 -3.52 -39.51 -14.10
N ASN A 627 -2.93 -40.66 -13.76
CA ASN A 627 -1.52 -40.95 -14.07
C ASN A 627 -1.22 -41.00 -15.57
N GLN A 628 -2.19 -41.36 -16.41
CA GLN A 628 -2.02 -41.34 -17.86
C GLN A 628 -1.99 -39.90 -18.40
N VAL A 629 -2.83 -39.02 -17.85
CA VAL A 629 -2.87 -37.59 -18.22
C VAL A 629 -1.64 -36.85 -17.68
N LEU A 630 -1.23 -37.12 -16.43
CA LEU A 630 -0.02 -36.53 -15.83
C LEU A 630 1.26 -36.87 -16.59
N LYS A 631 1.34 -38.02 -17.26
CA LYS A 631 2.47 -38.33 -18.14
C LYS A 631 2.57 -37.32 -19.29
N ALA A 632 1.44 -36.90 -19.87
CA ALA A 632 1.42 -35.88 -20.91
C ALA A 632 1.93 -34.53 -20.37
N TRP A 633 1.45 -34.11 -19.20
CA TRP A 633 1.89 -32.88 -18.54
C TRP A 633 3.41 -32.88 -18.32
N ASN A 634 3.95 -33.98 -17.77
CA ASN A 634 5.38 -34.12 -17.51
C ASN A 634 6.23 -34.07 -18.79
N VAL A 635 5.76 -34.65 -19.90
CA VAL A 635 6.50 -34.61 -21.17
C VAL A 635 6.50 -33.20 -21.77
N LEU A 636 5.37 -32.49 -21.71
CA LEU A 636 5.26 -31.10 -22.16
C LEU A 636 6.11 -30.15 -21.31
N ALA A 637 6.10 -30.32 -19.99
CA ALA A 637 6.92 -29.56 -19.04
C ALA A 637 8.42 -29.78 -19.27
N ARG A 638 8.87 -31.04 -19.44
CA ARG A 638 10.28 -31.35 -19.74
C ARG A 638 10.78 -30.74 -21.05
N ARG A 639 9.89 -30.54 -22.02
CA ARG A 639 10.18 -29.86 -23.29
C ARG A 639 10.01 -28.34 -23.22
N GLN A 640 9.72 -27.79 -22.03
CA GLN A 640 9.47 -26.38 -21.77
C GLN A 640 8.32 -25.80 -22.62
N ILE A 641 7.34 -26.63 -23.00
CA ILE A 641 6.21 -26.21 -23.84
C ILE A 641 5.16 -25.49 -23.00
N SER A 642 4.81 -26.05 -21.85
CA SER A 642 3.98 -25.44 -20.82
C SER A 642 4.21 -26.17 -19.49
N THR A 643 4.27 -25.41 -18.40
CA THR A 643 4.36 -25.89 -17.01
C THR A 643 3.17 -25.47 -16.16
N GLN A 644 2.24 -24.69 -16.75
CA GLN A 644 1.17 -23.97 -16.04
C GLN A 644 0.34 -24.87 -15.11
N LEU A 645 -0.18 -25.98 -15.62
CA LEU A 645 -1.02 -26.91 -14.85
C LEU A 645 -0.30 -27.53 -13.64
N ILE A 646 1.03 -27.69 -13.72
CA ILE A 646 1.86 -28.19 -12.61
C ILE A 646 2.11 -27.06 -11.60
N GLU A 647 2.39 -25.86 -12.08
CA GLU A 647 2.69 -24.68 -11.25
C GLU A 647 1.48 -24.24 -10.43
N ILE A 648 0.26 -24.35 -10.96
CA ILE A 648 -0.98 -24.04 -10.23
C ILE A 648 -1.46 -25.21 -9.35
N GLU A 649 -0.68 -26.28 -9.19
CA GLU A 649 -1.03 -27.47 -8.40
C GLU A 649 -2.34 -28.17 -8.85
N SER A 650 -2.69 -28.07 -10.13
CA SER A 650 -3.91 -28.70 -10.67
C SER A 650 -3.81 -30.23 -10.66
N ARG A 651 -4.97 -30.90 -10.61
CA ARG A 651 -5.12 -32.33 -10.93
C ARG A 651 -5.79 -32.49 -12.31
N PRO A 652 -5.61 -33.62 -13.02
CA PRO A 652 -6.40 -33.92 -14.21
C PRO A 652 -7.89 -34.00 -13.88
N HIS A 653 -8.70 -33.18 -14.55
CA HIS A 653 -10.13 -33.07 -14.27
C HIS A 653 -10.94 -32.67 -15.51
N ILE A 654 -12.27 -32.75 -15.41
CA ILE A 654 -13.22 -32.04 -16.28
C ILE A 654 -13.89 -30.94 -15.46
N THR A 655 -13.84 -29.70 -15.93
CA THR A 655 -14.50 -28.57 -15.27
C THR A 655 -16.00 -28.60 -15.54
N LEU A 656 -16.80 -28.64 -14.47
CA LEU A 656 -18.26 -28.70 -14.55
C LEU A 656 -18.93 -27.33 -14.39
N PHE A 657 -18.30 -26.45 -13.60
CA PHE A 657 -18.82 -25.13 -13.25
C PHE A 657 -17.67 -24.22 -12.83
N THR A 658 -17.80 -22.92 -13.10
CA THR A 658 -16.88 -21.87 -12.65
C THR A 658 -17.65 -20.63 -12.25
N SER A 659 -17.25 -19.96 -11.16
CA SER A 659 -17.82 -18.68 -10.75
C SER A 659 -16.80 -17.83 -9.97
N PRO A 660 -16.77 -16.50 -10.15
CA PRO A 660 -15.92 -15.61 -9.35
C PRO A 660 -16.36 -15.52 -7.87
N PHE A 661 -17.64 -15.80 -7.58
CA PHE A 661 -18.20 -15.74 -6.23
C PHE A 661 -19.12 -16.93 -5.96
N VAL A 662 -18.95 -17.61 -4.83
CA VAL A 662 -19.84 -18.71 -4.40
C VAL A 662 -20.09 -18.68 -2.90
N ASP A 663 -21.28 -19.13 -2.49
CA ASP A 663 -21.55 -19.50 -1.10
C ASP A 663 -21.06 -20.93 -0.87
N ILE A 664 -19.91 -21.05 -0.21
CA ILE A 664 -19.20 -22.31 0.02
C ILE A 664 -20.06 -23.31 0.81
N ALA A 665 -20.75 -22.85 1.86
CA ALA A 665 -21.57 -23.72 2.71
C ALA A 665 -22.79 -24.26 1.95
N LYS A 666 -23.35 -23.45 1.05
CA LYS A 666 -24.46 -23.86 0.19
C LYS A 666 -24.02 -24.89 -0.84
N LEU A 667 -22.91 -24.65 -1.53
CA LEU A 667 -22.36 -25.59 -2.53
C LEU A 667 -21.91 -26.89 -1.89
N GLU A 668 -21.37 -26.86 -0.67
CA GLU A 668 -20.98 -28.08 0.05
C GLU A 668 -22.17 -29.03 0.23
N ASN A 669 -23.33 -28.49 0.64
CA ASN A 669 -24.55 -29.29 0.81
C ASN A 669 -25.09 -29.81 -0.52
N VAL A 670 -25.07 -29.00 -1.59
CA VAL A 670 -25.49 -29.41 -2.93
C VAL A 670 -24.61 -30.55 -3.44
N LEU A 671 -23.30 -30.38 -3.40
CA LEU A 671 -22.33 -31.34 -3.92
C LEU A 671 -22.33 -32.64 -3.13
N ARG A 672 -22.45 -32.57 -1.80
CA ARG A 672 -22.59 -33.76 -0.94
C ARG A 672 -23.81 -34.59 -1.32
N ASN A 673 -24.98 -33.95 -1.44
CA ASN A 673 -26.24 -34.62 -1.75
C ASN A 673 -26.28 -35.12 -3.20
N PHE A 674 -25.64 -34.40 -4.12
CA PHE A 674 -25.50 -34.77 -5.51
C PHE A 674 -24.60 -36.01 -5.64
N ALA A 675 -23.36 -35.95 -5.14
CA ALA A 675 -22.39 -37.03 -5.25
C ALA A 675 -22.88 -38.36 -4.66
N ALA A 676 -23.63 -38.31 -3.55
CA ALA A 676 -24.22 -39.51 -2.92
C ALA A 676 -25.25 -40.24 -3.80
N LYS A 677 -25.79 -39.59 -4.83
CA LYS A 677 -26.81 -40.15 -5.75
C LYS A 677 -26.25 -40.56 -7.11
N GLN A 678 -24.97 -40.32 -7.35
CA GLN A 678 -24.33 -40.58 -8.63
C GLN A 678 -23.41 -41.78 -8.52
N GLU A 679 -23.37 -42.62 -9.55
CA GLU A 679 -22.37 -43.68 -9.67
C GLU A 679 -21.10 -43.17 -10.37
N PRO A 680 -19.93 -43.78 -10.12
CA PRO A 680 -18.73 -43.50 -10.91
C PRO A 680 -18.96 -43.61 -12.41
N LEU A 681 -18.52 -42.61 -13.17
CA LEU A 681 -18.79 -42.52 -14.61
C LEU A 681 -17.62 -43.07 -15.42
N ALA A 682 -17.87 -43.97 -16.36
CA ALA A 682 -16.85 -44.35 -17.33
C ALA A 682 -16.54 -43.15 -18.27
N VAL A 683 -15.27 -42.77 -18.35
CA VAL A 683 -14.77 -41.67 -19.19
C VAL A 683 -13.66 -42.20 -20.09
N SER A 684 -13.74 -41.88 -21.39
CA SER A 684 -12.75 -42.27 -22.38
C SER A 684 -12.42 -41.10 -23.29
N PHE A 685 -11.17 -40.67 -23.31
CA PHE A 685 -10.70 -39.60 -24.18
C PHE A 685 -10.21 -40.17 -25.50
N SER A 686 -10.81 -39.76 -26.62
CA SER A 686 -10.54 -40.32 -27.95
C SER A 686 -9.89 -39.33 -28.92
N SER A 687 -9.84 -38.04 -28.57
CA SER A 687 -9.24 -37.01 -29.43
C SER A 687 -8.51 -35.94 -28.62
N ILE A 688 -7.59 -35.25 -29.30
CA ILE A 688 -6.86 -34.08 -28.78
C ILE A 688 -7.41 -32.85 -29.50
N GLY A 689 -7.73 -31.81 -28.75
CA GLY A 689 -8.31 -30.58 -29.25
C GLY A 689 -7.62 -29.33 -28.73
N SER A 690 -7.99 -28.19 -29.31
CA SER A 690 -7.63 -26.86 -28.86
C SER A 690 -8.77 -25.89 -29.14
N PHE A 691 -8.94 -24.89 -28.28
CA PHE A 691 -9.91 -23.83 -28.51
C PHE A 691 -9.29 -22.69 -29.34
N PRO A 692 -10.09 -21.97 -30.16
CA PRO A 692 -9.63 -20.79 -30.89
C PRO A 692 -9.48 -19.54 -30.01
N SER A 693 -9.16 -19.70 -28.71
CA SER A 693 -9.10 -18.64 -27.70
C SER A 693 -7.67 -18.12 -27.44
N ASP A 694 -7.55 -16.95 -26.81
CA ASP A 694 -6.25 -16.32 -26.52
C ASP A 694 -5.36 -17.10 -25.55
N ASN A 695 -5.93 -17.99 -24.73
CA ASN A 695 -5.22 -18.79 -23.72
C ASN A 695 -4.55 -20.07 -24.28
N ASN A 696 -4.70 -20.36 -25.58
CA ASN A 696 -4.06 -21.47 -26.31
C ASN A 696 -4.05 -22.81 -25.53
N VAL A 697 -5.22 -23.24 -25.07
CA VAL A 697 -5.39 -24.49 -24.31
C VAL A 697 -5.31 -25.71 -25.23
N LEU A 698 -4.58 -26.73 -24.82
CA LEU A 698 -4.63 -28.08 -25.38
C LEU A 698 -5.33 -29.02 -24.41
N PHE A 699 -6.24 -29.81 -24.92
CA PHE A 699 -7.06 -30.69 -24.10
C PHE A 699 -7.31 -32.05 -24.73
N LEU A 700 -7.65 -33.01 -23.88
CA LEU A 700 -8.23 -34.29 -24.28
C LEU A 700 -9.76 -34.16 -24.29
N ALA A 701 -10.37 -34.47 -25.42
CA ALA A 701 -11.82 -34.47 -25.58
C ALA A 701 -12.40 -35.85 -25.21
N PRO A 702 -13.34 -35.92 -24.24
CA PRO A 702 -14.01 -37.15 -23.90
C PRO A 702 -14.88 -37.59 -25.08
N THR A 703 -14.95 -38.90 -25.28
CA THR A 703 -15.87 -39.53 -26.22
C THR A 703 -17.29 -39.21 -25.76
N PRO A 704 -18.14 -38.61 -26.62
CA PRO A 704 -19.49 -38.22 -26.22
C PRO A 704 -20.25 -39.39 -25.59
N SER A 705 -20.69 -39.22 -24.35
CA SER A 705 -21.48 -40.22 -23.63
C SER A 705 -22.71 -39.55 -23.03
N LEU A 706 -23.85 -40.24 -23.13
CA LEU A 706 -25.10 -39.74 -22.55
C LEU A 706 -24.99 -39.59 -21.02
N SER A 707 -24.20 -40.45 -20.38
CA SER A 707 -23.97 -40.43 -18.93
C SER A 707 -23.26 -39.17 -18.46
N LEU A 708 -22.22 -38.70 -19.18
CA LEU A 708 -21.49 -37.48 -18.81
C LEU A 708 -22.35 -36.23 -19.01
N LEU A 709 -23.10 -36.16 -20.11
CA LEU A 709 -24.01 -35.03 -20.39
C LEU A 709 -25.17 -34.98 -19.39
N GLN A 710 -25.75 -36.14 -19.06
CA GLN A 710 -26.80 -36.22 -18.04
C GLN A 710 -26.28 -35.83 -16.66
N PHE A 711 -25.08 -36.25 -16.29
CA PHE A 711 -24.46 -35.88 -15.01
C PHE A 711 -24.31 -34.37 -14.87
N HIS A 712 -23.78 -33.69 -15.89
CA HIS A 712 -23.64 -32.24 -15.89
C HIS A 712 -24.99 -31.51 -15.86
N SER A 713 -25.97 -31.97 -16.66
CA SER A 713 -27.32 -31.42 -16.65
C SER A 713 -27.98 -31.54 -15.26
N GLN A 714 -27.85 -32.70 -14.61
CA GLN A 714 -28.40 -32.92 -13.27
C GLN A 714 -27.71 -32.06 -12.20
N LEU A 715 -26.40 -31.82 -12.33
CA LEU A 715 -25.67 -30.90 -11.46
C LEU A 715 -26.18 -29.47 -11.63
N CYS A 716 -26.36 -29.01 -12.88
CA CYS A 716 -26.93 -27.69 -13.17
C CYS A 716 -28.33 -27.52 -12.58
N ASP A 717 -29.18 -28.54 -12.69
CA ASP A 717 -30.52 -28.53 -12.08
C ASP A 717 -30.47 -28.48 -10.55
N ALA A 718 -29.52 -29.19 -9.92
CA ALA A 718 -29.32 -29.17 -8.48
C ALA A 718 -28.86 -27.79 -7.98
N MET A 719 -27.93 -27.16 -8.70
CA MET A 719 -27.45 -25.80 -8.42
C MET A 719 -28.56 -24.76 -8.60
N LYS A 720 -29.36 -24.86 -9.68
CA LYS A 720 -30.46 -23.95 -9.97
C LYS A 720 -31.59 -24.01 -8.93
N LYS A 721 -31.91 -25.19 -8.40
CA LYS A 721 -32.90 -25.36 -7.31
C LYS A 721 -32.51 -24.61 -6.04
N GLU A 722 -31.21 -24.51 -5.79
CA GLU A 722 -30.65 -23.74 -4.71
C GLU A 722 -30.38 -22.28 -5.10
N GLY A 723 -30.85 -21.79 -6.25
CA GLY A 723 -30.68 -20.39 -6.65
C GLY A 723 -29.23 -20.00 -6.95
N VAL A 724 -28.39 -20.94 -7.38
CA VAL A 724 -27.06 -20.65 -7.93
C VAL A 724 -27.20 -20.47 -9.45
N GLU A 725 -26.78 -19.31 -9.96
CA GLU A 725 -26.79 -19.03 -11.40
C GLU A 725 -25.64 -19.76 -12.11
N VAL A 726 -25.95 -20.39 -13.25
CA VAL A 726 -24.97 -21.10 -14.08
C VAL A 726 -24.63 -20.21 -15.28
N GLY A 727 -23.34 -19.92 -15.44
CA GLY A 727 -22.81 -19.11 -16.55
C GLY A 727 -23.11 -19.69 -17.92
N ASP A 728 -23.14 -18.82 -18.93
CA ASP A 728 -23.58 -19.16 -20.29
C ASP A 728 -22.73 -20.23 -20.98
N GLU A 729 -21.45 -20.37 -20.63
CA GLU A 729 -20.53 -21.38 -21.21
C GLU A 729 -20.65 -22.75 -20.53
N GLN A 730 -21.24 -22.80 -19.33
CA GLN A 730 -21.42 -24.02 -18.54
C GLN A 730 -22.89 -24.47 -18.52
N ARG A 731 -23.73 -23.98 -19.44
CA ARG A 731 -25.11 -24.47 -19.60
C ARG A 731 -25.12 -25.80 -20.35
N PRO A 732 -26.08 -26.70 -20.08
CA PRO A 732 -26.11 -28.02 -20.72
C PRO A 732 -26.13 -28.02 -22.27
N ASP A 733 -26.60 -26.94 -22.89
CA ASP A 733 -26.69 -26.76 -24.35
C ASP A 733 -25.41 -26.19 -24.98
N THR A 734 -24.54 -25.56 -24.19
CA THR A 734 -23.31 -24.89 -24.66
C THR A 734 -22.03 -25.49 -24.10
N TRP A 735 -22.12 -26.33 -23.06
CA TRP A 735 -20.98 -26.91 -22.36
C TRP A 735 -20.18 -27.87 -23.25
N ILE A 736 -18.88 -27.60 -23.35
CA ILE A 736 -17.92 -28.46 -24.04
C ILE A 736 -17.09 -29.16 -22.97
N PRO A 737 -17.23 -30.49 -22.77
CA PRO A 737 -16.43 -31.20 -21.79
C PRO A 737 -15.01 -31.42 -22.33
N TYR A 738 -13.99 -31.13 -21.52
CA TYR A 738 -12.60 -31.39 -21.86
C TYR A 738 -11.74 -31.57 -20.61
N CYS A 739 -10.58 -32.22 -20.77
CA CYS A 739 -9.54 -32.31 -19.75
C CYS A 739 -8.27 -31.61 -20.25
N SER A 740 -7.88 -30.50 -19.61
CA SER A 740 -6.67 -29.75 -19.98
C SER A 740 -5.41 -30.64 -19.87
N VAL A 741 -4.54 -30.55 -20.89
CA VAL A 741 -3.20 -31.15 -20.88
C VAL A 741 -2.08 -30.11 -20.99
N ALA A 742 -2.40 -28.92 -21.48
CA ALA A 742 -1.51 -27.77 -21.46
C ALA A 742 -2.35 -26.48 -21.51
N GLU A 743 -1.90 -25.45 -20.80
CA GLU A 743 -2.47 -24.10 -20.85
C GLU A 743 -1.36 -23.10 -21.15
N GLU A 744 -1.73 -21.93 -21.68
CA GLU A 744 -0.79 -20.87 -22.07
C GLU A 744 0.32 -21.33 -23.04
N VAL A 745 0.00 -22.27 -23.94
CA VAL A 745 0.97 -22.78 -24.90
C VAL A 745 1.34 -21.65 -25.89
N PRO A 746 2.64 -21.32 -26.07
CA PRO A 746 3.03 -20.30 -27.03
C PRO A 746 2.56 -20.66 -28.45
N LYS A 747 1.93 -19.71 -29.16
CA LYS A 747 1.36 -19.93 -30.51
C LYS A 747 2.36 -20.57 -31.49
N THR A 748 3.64 -20.20 -31.39
CA THR A 748 4.73 -20.74 -32.22
C THR A 748 5.07 -22.21 -31.93
N ARG A 749 4.69 -22.72 -30.75
CA ARG A 749 4.98 -24.09 -30.29
C ARG A 749 3.76 -25.01 -30.30
N MET A 750 2.59 -24.53 -30.72
CA MET A 750 1.35 -25.32 -30.80
C MET A 750 1.52 -26.60 -31.63
N ALA A 751 2.15 -26.51 -32.81
CA ALA A 751 2.37 -27.67 -33.67
C ALA A 751 3.29 -28.74 -33.03
N GLU A 752 4.31 -28.28 -32.29
CA GLU A 752 5.19 -29.16 -31.53
C GLU A 752 4.43 -29.87 -30.40
N ALA A 753 3.58 -29.13 -29.67
CA ALA A 753 2.77 -29.67 -28.59
C ALA A 753 1.77 -30.73 -29.08
N PHE A 754 1.09 -30.50 -30.21
CA PHE A 754 0.25 -31.50 -30.86
C PHE A 754 1.03 -32.75 -31.27
N THR A 755 2.25 -32.58 -31.79
CA THR A 755 3.11 -33.70 -32.18
C THR A 755 3.48 -34.57 -30.97
N VAL A 756 3.80 -33.93 -29.84
CA VAL A 756 4.10 -34.62 -28.57
C VAL A 756 2.88 -35.39 -28.03
N LEU A 757 1.70 -34.78 -28.07
CA LEU A 757 0.48 -35.42 -27.57
C LEU A 757 0.02 -36.59 -28.44
N ARG A 758 0.33 -36.59 -29.74
CA ARG A 758 0.03 -37.70 -30.65
C ARG A 758 0.68 -39.02 -30.23
N ASP A 759 1.78 -38.97 -29.48
CA ASP A 759 2.47 -40.16 -28.98
C ASP A 759 1.73 -40.82 -27.78
N LEU A 760 0.66 -40.19 -27.26
CA LEU A 760 -0.23 -40.80 -26.28
C LEU A 760 -1.02 -41.95 -26.93
N LYS A 761 -1.05 -43.11 -26.26
CA LYS A 761 -1.87 -44.24 -26.69
C LYS A 761 -3.35 -43.94 -26.44
N MET A 762 -4.06 -43.53 -27.47
CA MET A 762 -5.51 -43.25 -27.42
C MET A 762 -6.34 -44.51 -27.76
N PRO A 763 -7.54 -44.69 -27.16
CA PRO A 763 -8.16 -43.80 -26.20
C PRO A 763 -7.62 -43.97 -24.77
N VAL A 764 -7.47 -42.86 -24.04
CA VAL A 764 -7.12 -42.88 -22.61
C VAL A 764 -8.43 -43.04 -21.82
N SER A 765 -8.59 -44.15 -21.10
CA SER A 765 -9.87 -44.51 -20.47
C SER A 765 -9.73 -44.82 -18.98
N GLY A 766 -10.80 -44.58 -18.23
CA GLY A 766 -10.93 -44.87 -16.81
C GLY A 766 -12.28 -44.39 -16.29
N TYR A 767 -12.35 -44.05 -15.01
CA TYR A 767 -13.57 -43.58 -14.35
C TYR A 767 -13.39 -42.18 -13.77
N ALA A 768 -14.44 -41.35 -13.85
CA ALA A 768 -14.62 -40.20 -13.00
C ALA A 768 -15.27 -40.65 -11.69
N VAL A 769 -14.65 -40.31 -10.56
CA VAL A 769 -14.95 -40.92 -9.25
C VAL A 769 -15.21 -39.90 -8.15
N GLU A 770 -14.88 -38.63 -8.36
CA GLU A 770 -14.93 -37.61 -7.31
C GLU A 770 -15.32 -36.26 -7.90
N VAL A 771 -16.17 -35.51 -7.19
CA VAL A 771 -16.48 -34.10 -7.48
C VAL A 771 -15.94 -33.24 -6.36
N SER A 772 -15.26 -32.15 -6.72
CA SER A 772 -14.59 -31.26 -5.78
C SER A 772 -14.94 -29.81 -6.05
N LEU A 773 -15.03 -29.01 -4.99
CA LEU A 773 -15.04 -27.55 -5.10
C LEU A 773 -13.62 -27.05 -4.81
N VAL A 774 -13.05 -26.30 -5.74
CA VAL A 774 -11.72 -25.72 -5.63
C VAL A 774 -11.78 -24.19 -5.75
N GLU A 775 -10.85 -23.50 -5.08
CA GLU A 775 -10.38 -22.19 -5.51
C GLU A 775 -9.36 -22.42 -6.63
N TYR A 776 -9.41 -21.70 -7.75
CA TYR A 776 -8.46 -21.90 -8.85
C TYR A 776 -7.50 -20.72 -9.04
N SER A 777 -6.28 -21.07 -9.45
CA SER A 777 -5.10 -20.20 -9.61
C SER A 777 -4.62 -19.55 -8.30
N PRO A 778 -3.89 -20.27 -7.42
CA PRO A 778 -3.50 -21.68 -7.53
C PRO A 778 -4.68 -22.59 -7.13
N VAL A 779 -4.68 -23.83 -7.60
CA VAL A 779 -5.75 -24.79 -7.29
C VAL A 779 -5.65 -25.21 -5.83
N ARG A 780 -6.64 -24.79 -5.04
CA ARG A 780 -6.82 -25.20 -3.65
C ARG A 780 -8.16 -25.90 -3.50
N GLU A 781 -8.09 -27.20 -3.25
CA GLU A 781 -9.27 -27.99 -2.89
C GLU A 781 -9.86 -27.54 -1.56
N LEU A 782 -11.15 -27.15 -1.57
CA LEU A 782 -11.90 -26.79 -0.38
C LEU A 782 -12.51 -28.04 0.26
N PHE A 783 -13.19 -28.86 -0.56
CA PHE A 783 -13.75 -30.15 -0.18
C PHE A 783 -14.04 -31.00 -1.42
N SER A 784 -13.98 -32.32 -1.26
CA SER A 784 -14.30 -33.30 -2.30
C SER A 784 -15.30 -34.36 -1.80
N PHE A 785 -16.05 -34.93 -2.73
CA PHE A 785 -16.99 -36.02 -2.48
C PHE A 785 -16.85 -37.11 -3.54
N THR A 786 -16.62 -38.34 -3.08
CA THR A 786 -16.59 -39.53 -3.94
C THR A 786 -18.00 -39.89 -4.41
N LEU A 787 -18.15 -40.21 -5.69
CA LEU A 787 -19.39 -40.67 -6.29
C LEU A 787 -19.76 -42.06 -5.76
N GLY A 788 -21.02 -42.25 -5.36
CA GLY A 788 -21.59 -43.56 -5.03
C GLY A 788 -21.35 -44.08 -3.61
N PHE A 789 -20.68 -43.33 -2.74
CA PHE A 789 -20.47 -43.70 -1.33
C PHE A 789 -21.23 -42.79 -0.36
N THR A 790 -22.09 -43.38 0.48
CA THR A 790 -22.64 -42.70 1.66
C THR A 790 -21.74 -42.91 2.88
N PHE A 791 -21.16 -41.81 3.36
CA PHE A 791 -20.32 -41.62 4.58
C PHE A 791 -18.83 -42.04 4.53
N THR A 792 -17.95 -41.07 4.29
CA THR A 792 -16.94 -40.55 5.25
C THR A 792 -16.23 -39.33 4.64
N CYS A 793 -16.23 -38.20 5.35
CA CYS A 793 -15.42 -37.03 4.98
C CYS A 793 -13.95 -37.33 5.30
N HIS A 794 -13.15 -37.62 4.28
CA HIS A 794 -11.69 -37.62 4.45
C HIS A 794 -11.19 -36.17 4.36
N ARG A 795 -11.09 -35.49 5.51
CA ARG A 795 -10.07 -34.43 5.65
C ARG A 795 -8.71 -35.10 5.50
N ARG A 796 -8.18 -35.17 4.28
CA ARG A 796 -6.74 -35.42 4.10
C ARG A 796 -6.01 -34.21 4.67
N MET A 797 -5.42 -34.37 5.86
CA MET A 797 -4.27 -33.56 6.23
C MET A 797 -3.28 -33.67 5.07
N ALA A 798 -2.95 -32.53 4.46
CA ALA A 798 -1.92 -32.44 3.45
C ALA A 798 -0.68 -33.19 3.98
N LEU A 799 -0.29 -34.24 3.26
CA LEU A 799 1.01 -34.85 3.44
C LEU A 799 2.03 -33.75 3.13
N ILE A 800 2.59 -33.17 4.18
CA ILE A 800 3.80 -32.37 4.10
C ILE A 800 4.81 -33.21 3.31
N SER A 801 5.20 -32.71 2.14
CA SER A 801 6.27 -33.32 1.36
C SER A 801 7.48 -33.49 2.26
N ARG A 802 7.96 -34.72 2.37
CA ARG A 802 9.19 -35.12 3.09
C ARG A 802 10.47 -34.50 2.50
N THR A 803 10.38 -33.53 1.59
CA THR A 803 11.53 -32.75 1.11
C THR A 803 11.85 -31.52 1.97
N ALA A 804 10.96 -31.09 2.88
CA ALA A 804 11.21 -29.92 3.73
C ALA A 804 11.97 -30.21 5.04
N LEU A 805 12.12 -31.48 5.45
CA LEU A 805 12.75 -31.88 6.72
C LEU A 805 14.21 -32.34 6.60
N ALA A 806 14.82 -32.24 5.41
CA ALA A 806 16.25 -32.50 5.20
C ALA A 806 17.12 -31.23 5.12
N ALA A 807 16.51 -30.04 5.05
CA ALA A 807 17.25 -28.77 4.96
C ALA A 807 17.49 -28.09 6.33
N ALA A 808 16.89 -28.59 7.42
CA ALA A 808 17.03 -28.03 8.77
C ALA A 808 18.09 -28.74 9.63
N ALA A 809 18.99 -29.51 9.01
CA ALA A 809 20.09 -30.19 9.69
C ALA A 809 21.47 -29.88 9.09
N VAL A 810 21.65 -28.70 8.49
CA VAL A 810 22.93 -27.97 8.35
C VAL A 810 22.60 -26.48 8.10
N MET A 811 22.33 -25.71 9.16
CA MET A 811 22.52 -24.25 9.21
C MET A 811 22.71 -23.83 10.67
#